data_AF-A0AAW0ETY2-F1
#
_entry.id   AF-A0AAW0ETY2-F1
#
_cell.length_a   1.000
_cell.length_b   1.000
_cell.length_c   1.000
_cell.angle_alpha   90.00
_cell.angle_beta   90.00
_cell.angle_gamma   90.00
#
_symmetry.space_group_name_H-M   'P 1'
#
loop_
_entity.id
_entity.type
_entity.pdbx_description
1 polymer ?
#
loop_
_entity_poly.entity_id
_entity_poly.type
_entity_poly.pdbx_seq_one_letter_code
_entity_poly.pdbx_strand_id
1 'polypeptide(L)'
;MPGSRAVETVSKALRRRAQLQRWQRQSQASHQHASPSASAAAPSGDAVDAPPSPSRRLPSAESSPSATGASSSSFSSPSAASFSQVGTPAPHASRTLQRAYQLRDTTLSSPRLQRRLTEYLASTTSKAEAAEAFFLVARTGQESLTPATVAHFTSTLLRHSVVAQMGTSAYEAALADAVGAAATSRWGHLEPAETRAFALYQARRLERYAVRGTSFNEQPGLTLEGADNAVVALTEHQLRQSTAAASALPVSCDTLAELVHLDVSWSTALHVYAYATEVARVDPPATMTARLMGLMTGYRTNALGSRPWQAALRLYDRLLESGYEVPLDAHTSALDAVWRSGESFVKQRHSITPADRDRMWDTIVQVRERVSEADVTGDAGCRFTEALIKAAGAAGRWEAAVQLLGSADVTLAATSHRLLVPTAESFLFAMAACNVAQNAAHANALHEVFDALYTLRSAHPEALLVYLQSLRHVEQLSAQIGAQVEALVMRGGGLDRPCTVACLQLLSSRRVRTRDVEKWRVAQRLLEMYDSNPWPQQPQVRKAELQTVFRCCHLICAATAGAGEAVPPCPLLADLRAHLVSVFGQDSVECQWLDDTEIYGLLTAHSWETALAIFTRQVTQRPPARVAQLPIPLRQARQMLAQTLLRCARTAVGDAGGDEDFLLDEERQAQALASVADYLAFAVRTVREVYDGTGDTPPHSILAELLLHQALRAPHARGRQQLALQAMRELSCGVASGVTLRMVDLTGQALAFTEEHVRAVLIDGSASLRAKALEHSGKRRFRPSGCLEEVLV
;
A
#
# COMPACT_ATOMS: atom_id res chain seq x y z
N MET A 1 -24.50 -18.76 -1.57
CA MET A 1 -24.61 -20.09 -0.89
C MET A 1 -24.58 -21.32 -1.85
N PRO A 2 -23.49 -21.55 -2.59
CA PRO A 2 -23.07 -22.92 -2.97
C PRO A 2 -21.63 -23.32 -2.58
N GLY A 3 -20.72 -22.38 -2.28
CA GLY A 3 -19.33 -22.72 -1.88
C GLY A 3 -19.22 -23.60 -0.62
N SER A 4 -20.05 -23.37 0.40
CA SER A 4 -20.15 -24.26 1.57
C SER A 4 -20.75 -25.62 1.22
N ARG A 5 -21.65 -25.67 0.22
CA ARG A 5 -22.27 -26.92 -0.23
C ARG A 5 -21.26 -27.87 -0.83
N ALA A 6 -20.19 -27.43 -1.49
CA ALA A 6 -19.16 -28.34 -2.02
C ALA A 6 -18.37 -29.08 -0.91
N VAL A 7 -17.98 -28.37 0.15
CA VAL A 7 -17.24 -28.97 1.28
C VAL A 7 -18.18 -29.78 2.20
N GLU A 8 -19.40 -29.31 2.39
CA GLU A 8 -20.44 -30.12 3.02
C GLU A 8 -20.82 -31.33 2.17
N THR A 9 -20.91 -31.27 0.84
CA THR A 9 -21.26 -32.44 0.01
C THR A 9 -20.11 -33.41 -0.10
N VAL A 10 -18.84 -32.98 -0.14
CA VAL A 10 -17.70 -33.93 -0.07
C VAL A 10 -17.62 -34.56 1.31
N SER A 11 -17.66 -33.80 2.40
CA SER A 11 -17.62 -34.38 3.76
C SER A 11 -18.89 -35.18 4.11
N LYS A 12 -20.08 -34.81 3.59
CA LYS A 12 -21.30 -35.64 3.67
C LYS A 12 -21.22 -36.83 2.73
N ALA A 13 -20.64 -36.74 1.53
CA ALA A 13 -20.51 -37.88 0.61
C ALA A 13 -19.51 -38.91 1.15
N LEU A 14 -18.39 -38.48 1.74
CA LEU A 14 -17.46 -39.36 2.44
C LEU A 14 -18.13 -40.02 3.65
N ARG A 15 -18.84 -39.25 4.50
CA ARG A 15 -19.64 -39.79 5.61
C ARG A 15 -20.74 -40.76 5.14
N ARG A 16 -21.48 -40.41 4.08
CA ARG A 16 -22.59 -41.20 3.52
C ARG A 16 -22.09 -42.45 2.77
N ARG A 17 -20.92 -42.38 2.12
CA ARG A 17 -20.22 -43.54 1.53
C ARG A 17 -19.71 -44.48 2.62
N ALA A 18 -19.12 -43.95 3.70
CA ALA A 18 -18.72 -44.74 4.86
C ALA A 18 -19.92 -45.40 5.57
N GLN A 19 -21.06 -44.68 5.69
CA GLN A 19 -22.32 -45.23 6.20
C GLN A 19 -22.90 -46.30 5.27
N LEU A 20 -23.01 -46.06 3.97
CA LEU A 20 -23.49 -47.04 2.99
C LEU A 20 -22.61 -48.29 2.94
N GLN A 21 -21.29 -48.16 3.05
CA GLN A 21 -20.37 -49.30 3.13
C GLN A 21 -20.42 -50.03 4.48
N ARG A 22 -20.73 -49.35 5.59
CA ARG A 22 -21.07 -50.04 6.86
C ARG A 22 -22.37 -50.81 6.72
N TRP A 23 -23.39 -50.21 6.10
CA TRP A 23 -24.70 -50.82 5.92
C TRP A 23 -24.66 -52.03 4.98
N GLN A 24 -23.91 -51.95 3.87
CA GLN A 24 -23.63 -53.09 2.99
C GLN A 24 -22.87 -54.23 3.69
N ARG A 25 -21.97 -53.93 4.63
CA ARG A 25 -21.31 -54.97 5.45
C ARG A 25 -22.23 -55.56 6.50
N GLN A 26 -23.13 -54.76 7.08
CA GLN A 26 -24.15 -55.27 8.00
C GLN A 26 -25.16 -56.17 7.27
N SER A 27 -25.60 -55.80 6.06
CA SER A 27 -26.48 -56.66 5.25
C SER A 27 -25.80 -57.93 4.74
N GLN A 28 -24.49 -57.89 4.46
CA GLN A 28 -23.70 -59.10 4.15
C GLN A 28 -23.45 -59.97 5.38
N ALA A 29 -23.17 -59.38 6.55
CA ALA A 29 -22.99 -60.12 7.81
C ALA A 29 -24.30 -60.79 8.28
N SER A 30 -25.46 -60.15 8.08
CA SER A 30 -26.77 -60.77 8.36
C SER A 30 -27.12 -61.93 7.42
N HIS A 31 -26.37 -62.15 6.34
CA HIS A 31 -26.48 -63.33 5.48
C HIS A 31 -25.44 -64.43 5.78
N GLN A 32 -24.53 -64.23 6.75
CA GLN A 32 -23.49 -65.21 7.09
C GLN A 32 -23.55 -65.76 8.52
N HIS A 33 -24.46 -65.28 9.37
CA HIS A 33 -24.73 -65.89 10.68
C HIS A 33 -26.17 -66.39 10.81
N ALA A 34 -26.37 -67.63 10.36
CA ALA A 34 -27.46 -68.48 10.79
C ALA A 34 -26.92 -69.86 11.19
N SER A 35 -27.24 -70.28 12.41
CA SER A 35 -26.96 -71.59 13.05
C SER A 35 -25.69 -71.71 13.92
N PRO A 36 -25.74 -72.51 15.02
CA PRO A 36 -25.12 -72.09 16.28
C PRO A 36 -24.21 -73.14 16.95
N SER A 37 -23.46 -72.71 17.97
CA SER A 37 -23.13 -73.57 19.11
C SER A 37 -22.84 -72.72 20.36
N ALA A 38 -23.18 -73.26 21.53
CA ALA A 38 -22.95 -72.65 22.83
C ALA A 38 -21.83 -73.39 23.57
N SER A 39 -21.03 -72.69 24.39
CA SER A 39 -20.63 -73.18 25.72
C SER A 39 -19.86 -72.13 26.53
N ALA A 40 -20.41 -71.82 27.70
CA ALA A 40 -19.82 -71.51 29.00
C ALA A 40 -18.38 -70.94 29.19
N ALA A 41 -18.35 -70.01 30.15
CA ALA A 41 -17.37 -69.85 31.24
C ALA A 41 -16.01 -69.14 31.02
N ALA A 42 -15.76 -68.21 31.94
CA ALA A 42 -14.46 -67.70 32.38
C ALA A 42 -14.40 -67.92 33.92
N PRO A 43 -13.35 -67.52 34.68
CA PRO A 43 -12.01 -67.00 34.32
C PRO A 43 -10.86 -67.72 35.09
N SER A 44 -9.69 -67.08 35.19
CA SER A 44 -8.45 -67.45 35.93
C SER A 44 -7.60 -68.60 35.31
N GLY A 45 -6.26 -68.59 35.42
CA GLY A 45 -5.36 -67.58 35.98
C GLY A 45 -3.88 -67.94 35.74
N ASP A 46 -2.99 -66.96 35.90
CA ASP A 46 -1.55 -67.03 36.19
C ASP A 46 -0.64 -68.15 35.62
N ALA A 47 0.23 -67.69 34.69
CA ALA A 47 1.68 -67.59 34.88
C ALA A 47 2.68 -68.67 34.37
N VAL A 48 3.85 -68.13 33.98
CA VAL A 48 5.22 -68.70 33.92
C VAL A 48 5.70 -69.45 32.66
N ASP A 49 6.73 -68.83 32.05
CA ASP A 49 7.92 -69.31 31.33
C ASP A 49 7.90 -70.21 30.07
N ALA A 50 8.37 -69.54 29.00
CA ALA A 50 9.59 -69.86 28.23
C ALA A 50 9.52 -70.82 27.00
N PRO A 51 10.39 -70.60 25.99
CA PRO A 51 10.32 -71.25 24.67
C PRO A 51 11.32 -72.41 24.52
N PRO A 52 11.33 -73.18 23.41
CA PRO A 52 12.13 -72.74 22.25
C PRO A 52 11.56 -73.09 20.85
N SER A 53 12.15 -72.47 19.83
CA SER A 53 12.05 -72.76 18.39
C SER A 53 12.87 -74.03 18.01
N PRO A 54 13.20 -74.32 16.72
CA PRO A 54 12.46 -74.25 15.45
C PRO A 54 12.60 -75.55 14.60
N SER A 55 11.90 -75.65 13.45
CA SER A 55 12.36 -76.26 12.15
C SER A 55 11.16 -76.41 11.19
N ARG A 56 11.10 -75.79 10.00
CA ARG A 56 11.94 -75.88 8.79
C ARG A 56 11.70 -77.16 7.95
N ARG A 57 10.91 -77.04 6.86
CA ARG A 57 11.20 -77.61 5.51
C ARG A 57 10.18 -77.17 4.43
N LEU A 58 10.72 -76.69 3.30
CA LEU A 58 10.10 -76.71 1.96
C LEU A 58 10.38 -78.09 1.31
N PRO A 59 9.58 -78.56 0.33
CA PRO A 59 9.79 -78.29 -1.11
C PRO A 59 8.47 -77.85 -1.83
N SER A 60 8.38 -77.24 -3.02
CA SER A 60 9.11 -77.26 -4.31
C SER A 60 8.53 -78.21 -5.39
N ALA A 61 7.83 -77.58 -6.36
CA ALA A 61 7.87 -77.79 -7.82
C ALA A 61 7.09 -78.92 -8.56
N GLU A 62 6.60 -78.52 -9.75
CA GLU A 62 6.21 -79.28 -10.98
C GLU A 62 5.00 -80.25 -10.90
N SER A 63 4.08 -80.35 -11.87
CA SER A 63 4.21 -80.37 -13.35
C SER A 63 2.85 -80.20 -14.08
N SER A 64 2.86 -79.82 -15.36
CA SER A 64 1.70 -79.90 -16.29
C SER A 64 1.55 -81.31 -16.90
N PRO A 65 0.38 -81.67 -17.49
CA PRO A 65 0.32 -81.65 -18.97
C PRO A 65 -1.05 -81.27 -19.58
N SER A 66 -1.04 -81.08 -20.91
CA SER A 66 -2.16 -80.63 -21.77
C SER A 66 -2.93 -81.78 -22.45
N ALA A 67 -4.17 -81.52 -22.86
CA ALA A 67 -4.91 -82.33 -23.84
C ALA A 67 -5.75 -81.44 -24.81
N THR A 68 -6.01 -81.95 -26.01
CA THR A 68 -6.39 -81.17 -27.21
C THR A 68 -7.78 -81.47 -27.80
N GLY A 69 -8.37 -80.49 -28.49
CA GLY A 69 -9.36 -80.66 -29.57
C GLY A 69 -10.58 -79.73 -29.48
N ALA A 70 -11.27 -79.34 -30.56
CA ALA A 70 -10.93 -79.28 -32.00
C ALA A 70 -12.03 -78.46 -32.74
N SER A 71 -11.67 -77.68 -33.78
CA SER A 71 -12.59 -77.12 -34.83
C SER A 71 -13.68 -76.12 -34.37
N SER A 72 -14.19 -75.15 -35.15
CA SER A 72 -13.92 -74.64 -36.52
C SER A 72 -14.50 -73.20 -36.68
N SER A 73 -14.23 -72.56 -37.83
CA SER A 73 -14.78 -71.28 -38.31
C SER A 73 -16.33 -71.31 -38.51
N SER A 74 -17.11 -70.26 -38.82
CA SER A 74 -16.86 -68.89 -39.36
C SER A 74 -18.13 -68.00 -39.29
N PHE A 75 -17.97 -66.67 -39.36
CA PHE A 75 -18.90 -65.63 -39.89
C PHE A 75 -20.40 -65.53 -39.47
N SER A 76 -20.71 -64.42 -38.78
CA SER A 76 -21.75 -63.41 -39.09
C SER A 76 -23.23 -63.79 -39.40
N SER A 77 -24.13 -63.50 -38.43
CA SER A 77 -25.31 -62.57 -38.50
C SER A 77 -26.39 -62.65 -39.61
N PRO A 78 -27.64 -62.12 -39.41
CA PRO A 78 -28.38 -61.78 -38.16
C PRO A 78 -29.92 -62.06 -38.20
N SER A 79 -30.63 -61.64 -37.13
CA SER A 79 -32.08 -61.25 -37.06
C SER A 79 -33.15 -62.36 -37.20
N ALA A 80 -34.17 -62.48 -36.33
CA ALA A 80 -35.13 -61.47 -35.87
C ALA A 80 -35.76 -61.86 -34.51
N ALA A 81 -36.31 -61.04 -33.60
CA ALA A 81 -36.53 -59.59 -33.42
C ALA A 81 -38.01 -59.31 -33.05
N SER A 82 -38.23 -58.65 -31.91
CA SER A 82 -39.40 -57.80 -31.55
C SER A 82 -39.08 -57.14 -30.19
N PHE A 83 -38.44 -55.96 -30.14
CA PHE A 83 -39.07 -54.61 -30.11
C PHE A 83 -40.08 -54.45 -28.95
N SER A 84 -39.86 -53.60 -27.94
CA SER A 84 -39.48 -52.17 -27.98
C SER A 84 -38.83 -51.72 -26.62
N GLN A 85 -38.25 -50.52 -26.37
CA GLN A 85 -38.07 -49.26 -27.15
C GLN A 85 -36.90 -48.38 -26.57
N VAL A 86 -36.54 -47.30 -27.28
CA VAL A 86 -35.85 -46.03 -26.88
C VAL A 86 -34.65 -46.04 -25.87
N GLY A 87 -33.43 -45.88 -26.42
CA GLY A 87 -32.53 -44.75 -26.09
C GLY A 87 -31.52 -44.79 -24.91
N THR A 88 -30.22 -45.02 -25.19
CA THR A 88 -29.07 -44.08 -24.96
C THR A 88 -27.69 -44.78 -24.96
N PRO A 89 -26.65 -44.24 -25.64
CA PRO A 89 -25.28 -44.80 -25.62
C PRO A 89 -24.38 -44.11 -24.57
N ALA A 90 -24.61 -44.37 -23.27
CA ALA A 90 -23.92 -43.66 -22.17
C ALA A 90 -22.72 -44.34 -21.44
N PRO A 91 -22.52 -45.68 -21.42
CA PRO A 91 -21.56 -46.30 -20.48
C PRO A 91 -20.09 -46.40 -20.96
N HIS A 92 -19.79 -46.10 -22.23
CA HIS A 92 -18.43 -46.27 -22.78
C HIS A 92 -17.58 -45.00 -22.71
N ALA A 93 -18.15 -43.82 -23.01
CA ALA A 93 -17.42 -42.55 -22.99
C ALA A 93 -16.93 -42.15 -21.59
N SER A 94 -17.71 -42.48 -20.55
CA SER A 94 -17.34 -42.26 -19.14
C SER A 94 -16.13 -43.11 -18.73
N ARG A 95 -16.06 -44.38 -19.15
CA ARG A 95 -14.92 -45.26 -18.89
C ARG A 95 -13.65 -44.84 -19.64
N THR A 96 -13.75 -44.38 -20.88
CA THR A 96 -12.57 -43.86 -21.62
C THR A 96 -12.08 -42.53 -21.06
N LEU A 97 -12.96 -41.61 -20.68
CA LEU A 97 -12.59 -40.39 -19.95
C LEU A 97 -11.91 -40.72 -18.62
N GLN A 98 -12.51 -41.59 -17.80
CA GLN A 98 -11.94 -41.96 -16.49
C GLN A 98 -10.57 -42.63 -16.62
N ARG A 99 -10.36 -43.44 -17.67
CA ARG A 99 -9.05 -44.04 -17.99
C ARG A 99 -8.06 -43.00 -18.52
N ALA A 100 -8.51 -41.98 -19.27
CA ALA A 100 -7.67 -40.87 -19.72
C ALA A 100 -7.22 -39.97 -18.56
N TYR A 101 -8.10 -39.68 -17.59
CA TYR A 101 -7.71 -38.99 -16.36
C TYR A 101 -6.69 -39.81 -15.54
N GLN A 102 -6.93 -41.12 -15.36
CA GLN A 102 -5.97 -42.01 -14.69
C GLN A 102 -4.60 -42.06 -15.41
N LEU A 103 -4.57 -42.01 -16.74
CA LEU A 103 -3.32 -41.95 -17.52
C LEU A 103 -2.63 -40.57 -17.48
N ARG A 104 -3.39 -39.49 -17.29
CA ARG A 104 -2.88 -38.10 -17.14
C ARG A 104 -2.17 -37.90 -15.80
N ASP A 105 -2.71 -38.49 -14.74
CA ASP A 105 -2.29 -38.23 -13.35
C ASP A 105 -1.30 -39.28 -12.80
N THR A 106 -0.99 -40.36 -13.54
CA THR A 106 -0.05 -41.40 -13.10
C THR A 106 1.39 -41.18 -13.59
N THR A 107 2.33 -41.06 -12.66
CA THR A 107 3.78 -40.94 -12.93
C THR A 107 4.39 -42.21 -13.54
N LEU A 108 3.69 -43.35 -13.49
CA LEU A 108 4.11 -44.65 -14.02
C LEU A 108 4.37 -44.66 -15.54
N SER A 109 3.81 -43.70 -16.28
CA SER A 109 4.05 -43.49 -17.72
C SER A 109 5.25 -42.58 -18.01
N SER A 110 5.77 -41.87 -17.01
CA SER A 110 6.78 -40.82 -17.21
C SER A 110 8.19 -41.39 -17.43
N PRO A 111 9.12 -40.62 -18.05
CA PRO A 111 10.51 -41.06 -18.23
C PRO A 111 11.24 -41.36 -16.91
N ARG A 112 12.31 -42.16 -16.97
CA ARG A 112 13.07 -42.59 -15.77
C ARG A 112 13.59 -41.42 -14.93
N LEU A 113 14.06 -40.36 -15.58
CA LEU A 113 14.59 -39.17 -14.92
C LEU A 113 13.48 -38.39 -14.20
N GLN A 114 12.29 -38.30 -14.81
CA GLN A 114 11.12 -37.65 -14.20
C GLN A 114 10.53 -38.46 -13.04
N ARG A 115 10.53 -39.81 -13.10
CA ARG A 115 10.15 -40.64 -11.95
C ARG A 115 11.06 -40.42 -10.74
N ARG A 116 12.38 -40.42 -10.97
CA ARG A 116 13.37 -40.09 -9.92
C ARG A 116 13.15 -38.70 -9.33
N LEU A 117 12.78 -37.71 -10.15
CA LEU A 117 12.39 -36.40 -9.64
C LEU A 117 11.13 -36.50 -8.75
N THR A 118 10.10 -37.23 -9.15
CA THR A 118 8.89 -37.39 -8.30
C THR A 118 9.16 -38.16 -7.00
N GLU A 119 10.00 -39.20 -7.04
CA GLU A 119 10.46 -39.94 -5.86
C GLU A 119 11.26 -39.02 -4.91
N TYR A 120 12.16 -38.20 -5.46
CA TYR A 120 12.91 -37.22 -4.68
C TYR A 120 12.00 -36.15 -4.06
N LEU A 121 11.10 -35.55 -4.85
CA LEU A 121 10.14 -34.53 -4.39
C LEU A 121 9.31 -35.01 -3.20
N ALA A 122 8.83 -36.26 -3.23
CA ALA A 122 8.10 -36.86 -2.11
C ALA A 122 8.91 -36.90 -0.80
N SER A 123 10.24 -36.94 -0.88
CA SER A 123 11.17 -36.95 0.26
C SER A 123 11.77 -35.58 0.64
N THR A 124 11.52 -34.52 -0.14
CA THR A 124 12.08 -33.18 0.14
C THR A 124 11.59 -32.60 1.46
N THR A 125 12.49 -31.92 2.18
CA THR A 125 12.21 -31.29 3.46
C THR A 125 11.94 -29.79 3.35
N SER A 126 12.47 -29.13 2.32
CA SER A 126 12.27 -27.70 2.09
C SER A 126 11.79 -27.34 0.68
N LYS A 127 11.20 -26.14 0.57
CA LYS A 127 10.79 -25.52 -0.70
C LYS A 127 11.98 -25.27 -1.64
N ALA A 128 13.13 -24.92 -1.09
CA ALA A 128 14.36 -24.66 -1.85
C ALA A 128 14.90 -25.94 -2.49
N GLU A 129 15.02 -27.04 -1.74
CA GLU A 129 15.41 -28.36 -2.27
C GLU A 129 14.52 -28.80 -3.43
N ALA A 130 13.20 -28.63 -3.28
CA ALA A 130 12.23 -29.00 -4.31
C ALA A 130 12.39 -28.14 -5.58
N ALA A 131 12.61 -26.83 -5.42
CA ALA A 131 12.86 -25.92 -6.54
C ALA A 131 14.20 -26.22 -7.24
N GLU A 132 15.29 -26.47 -6.50
CA GLU A 132 16.60 -26.81 -7.05
C GLU A 132 16.59 -28.13 -7.84
N ALA A 133 15.96 -29.18 -7.30
CA ALA A 133 15.81 -30.45 -8.00
C ALA A 133 15.03 -30.30 -9.31
N PHE A 134 13.97 -29.47 -9.30
CA PHE A 134 13.24 -29.11 -10.51
C PHE A 134 14.10 -28.30 -11.48
N PHE A 135 14.85 -27.29 -11.02
CA PHE A 135 15.75 -26.50 -11.87
C PHE A 135 16.79 -27.36 -12.56
N LEU A 136 17.39 -28.33 -11.86
CA LEU A 136 18.36 -29.26 -12.42
C LEU A 136 17.76 -30.09 -13.56
N VAL A 137 16.55 -30.63 -13.37
CA VAL A 137 15.85 -31.43 -14.38
C VAL A 137 15.39 -30.56 -15.55
N ALA A 138 14.65 -29.48 -15.29
CA ALA A 138 14.05 -28.61 -16.31
C ALA A 138 15.10 -27.91 -17.19
N ARG A 139 16.30 -27.61 -16.66
CA ARG A 139 17.39 -27.00 -17.45
C ARG A 139 18.14 -27.97 -18.36
N THR A 140 18.00 -29.28 -18.20
CA THR A 140 18.69 -30.27 -19.05
C THR A 140 18.18 -30.28 -20.50
N GLY A 141 16.93 -29.86 -20.73
CA GLY A 141 16.35 -29.68 -22.07
C GLY A 141 16.19 -30.96 -22.91
N GLN A 142 16.47 -32.14 -22.36
CA GLN A 142 16.45 -33.39 -23.14
C GLN A 142 15.06 -33.99 -23.35
N GLU A 143 14.12 -33.74 -22.43
CA GLU A 143 12.75 -34.26 -22.47
C GLU A 143 11.77 -33.23 -21.87
N SER A 144 10.58 -33.09 -22.46
CA SER A 144 9.52 -32.25 -21.88
C SER A 144 8.87 -32.90 -20.65
N LEU A 145 8.55 -32.10 -19.64
CA LEU A 145 7.95 -32.59 -18.40
C LEU A 145 6.52 -33.10 -18.62
N THR A 146 6.19 -34.27 -18.06
CA THR A 146 4.83 -34.81 -18.10
C THR A 146 3.88 -34.05 -17.15
N PRO A 147 2.57 -33.97 -17.48
CA PRO A 147 1.56 -33.35 -16.61
C PRO A 147 1.57 -33.88 -15.17
N ALA A 148 1.74 -35.20 -14.97
CA ALA A 148 1.84 -35.83 -13.66
C ALA A 148 3.05 -35.35 -12.86
N THR A 149 4.22 -35.23 -13.50
CA THR A 149 5.45 -34.74 -12.86
C THR A 149 5.28 -33.29 -12.39
N VAL A 150 4.68 -32.44 -13.23
CA VAL A 150 4.42 -31.03 -12.87
C VAL A 150 3.37 -30.93 -11.76
N ALA A 151 2.28 -31.69 -11.81
CA ALA A 151 1.27 -31.71 -10.75
C ALA A 151 1.83 -32.17 -9.40
N HIS A 152 2.80 -33.09 -9.39
CA HIS A 152 3.47 -33.51 -8.16
C HIS A 152 4.42 -32.42 -7.63
N PHE A 153 5.15 -31.75 -8.53
CA PHE A 153 6.03 -30.63 -8.20
C PHE A 153 5.27 -29.42 -7.62
N THR A 154 4.20 -28.96 -8.28
CA THR A 154 3.41 -27.79 -7.81
C THR A 154 2.75 -28.06 -6.47
N SER A 155 2.18 -29.25 -6.29
CA SER A 155 1.60 -29.69 -5.00
C SER A 155 2.66 -29.72 -3.89
N THR A 156 3.87 -30.23 -4.19
CA THR A 156 4.99 -30.27 -3.23
C THR A 156 5.48 -28.87 -2.84
N LEU A 157 5.67 -27.97 -3.82
CA LEU A 157 6.02 -26.58 -3.56
C LEU A 157 4.96 -25.85 -2.75
N LEU A 158 3.68 -26.04 -3.08
CA LEU A 158 2.59 -25.38 -2.38
C LEU A 158 2.48 -25.89 -0.94
N ARG A 159 2.61 -27.19 -0.72
CA ARG A 159 2.70 -27.79 0.63
C ARG A 159 3.83 -27.15 1.42
N HIS A 160 5.05 -27.11 0.87
CA HIS A 160 6.20 -26.52 1.56
C HIS A 160 6.04 -25.01 1.79
N SER A 161 5.38 -24.28 0.89
CA SER A 161 5.07 -22.85 1.05
C SER A 161 4.09 -22.62 2.22
N VAL A 162 3.06 -23.45 2.33
CA VAL A 162 2.09 -23.44 3.44
C VAL A 162 2.76 -23.80 4.77
N VAL A 163 3.57 -24.87 4.78
CA VAL A 163 4.33 -25.32 5.96
C VAL A 163 5.30 -24.23 6.44
N ALA A 164 6.00 -23.54 5.53
CA ALA A 164 6.89 -22.44 5.87
C ALA A 164 6.16 -21.23 6.47
N GLN A 165 4.90 -21.00 6.10
CA GLN A 165 4.08 -19.89 6.61
C GLN A 165 3.33 -20.22 7.92
N MET A 166 2.98 -21.49 8.16
CA MET A 166 2.27 -21.93 9.37
C MET A 166 3.20 -22.45 10.48
N GLY A 167 4.36 -22.98 10.10
CA GLY A 167 5.12 -23.92 10.92
C GLY A 167 4.64 -25.36 10.72
N THR A 168 5.57 -26.31 10.80
CA THR A 168 5.33 -27.75 10.61
C THR A 168 4.28 -28.30 11.57
N SER A 169 4.42 -28.02 12.88
CA SER A 169 3.50 -28.50 13.91
C SER A 169 2.07 -28.00 13.73
N ALA A 170 1.89 -26.73 13.34
CA ALA A 170 0.56 -26.16 13.10
C ALA A 170 -0.08 -26.72 11.82
N TYR A 171 0.72 -27.01 10.79
CA TYR A 171 0.24 -27.69 9.58
C TYR A 171 -0.20 -29.13 9.88
N GLU A 172 0.61 -29.89 10.63
CA GLU A 172 0.29 -31.26 11.05
C GLU A 172 -0.94 -31.32 11.96
N ALA A 173 -1.08 -30.40 12.91
CA ALA A 173 -2.28 -30.30 13.75
C ALA A 173 -3.53 -29.98 12.92
N ALA A 174 -3.46 -29.00 12.02
CA ALA A 174 -4.58 -28.66 11.13
C ALA A 174 -4.94 -29.79 10.16
N LEU A 175 -3.97 -30.64 9.79
CA LEU A 175 -4.19 -31.84 8.97
C LEU A 175 -4.87 -32.94 9.77
N ALA A 176 -4.41 -33.21 10.99
CA ALA A 176 -5.01 -34.18 11.90
C ALA A 176 -6.47 -33.82 12.25
N ASP A 177 -6.74 -32.54 12.52
CA ASP A 177 -8.09 -32.01 12.75
C ASP A 177 -9.01 -32.19 11.52
N ALA A 178 -8.49 -31.92 10.32
CA ALA A 178 -9.26 -32.07 9.08
C ALA A 178 -9.56 -33.54 8.73
N VAL A 179 -8.66 -34.47 9.07
CA VAL A 179 -8.85 -35.92 8.92
C VAL A 179 -9.78 -36.48 10.01
N GLY A 180 -9.75 -35.92 11.22
CA GLY A 180 -10.64 -36.29 12.33
C GLY A 180 -10.46 -37.72 12.84
N ALA A 181 -9.29 -38.32 12.62
CA ALA A 181 -8.97 -39.69 13.02
C ALA A 181 -7.61 -39.76 13.73
N ALA A 182 -7.50 -40.58 14.77
CA ALA A 182 -6.25 -40.83 15.46
C ALA A 182 -5.18 -41.41 14.51
N ALA A 183 -3.91 -41.09 14.73
CA ALA A 183 -2.79 -41.44 13.84
C ALA A 183 -2.62 -42.94 13.54
N THR A 184 -3.15 -43.83 14.38
CA THR A 184 -3.16 -45.29 14.21
C THR A 184 -4.34 -45.83 13.40
N SER A 185 -5.23 -44.95 12.93
CA SER A 185 -6.40 -45.29 12.12
C SER A 185 -6.00 -45.63 10.69
N ARG A 186 -6.59 -46.70 10.12
CA ARG A 186 -6.53 -46.98 8.68
C ARG A 186 -7.10 -45.87 7.78
N TRP A 187 -7.79 -44.89 8.37
CA TRP A 187 -8.32 -43.70 7.72
C TRP A 187 -7.39 -42.47 7.82
N GLY A 188 -6.20 -42.61 8.41
CA GLY A 188 -5.15 -41.59 8.44
C GLY A 188 -4.29 -41.53 7.17
N HIS A 189 -4.46 -42.49 6.24
CA HIS A 189 -3.83 -42.43 4.93
C HIS A 189 -4.63 -41.51 4.00
N LEU A 190 -4.05 -40.35 3.69
CA LEU A 190 -4.55 -39.41 2.70
C LEU A 190 -4.09 -39.79 1.30
N GLU A 191 -4.99 -39.72 0.33
CA GLU A 191 -4.60 -39.82 -1.08
C GLU A 191 -3.80 -38.57 -1.51
N PRO A 192 -2.94 -38.65 -2.56
CA PRO A 192 -2.22 -37.49 -3.07
C PRO A 192 -3.14 -36.34 -3.47
N ALA A 193 -4.33 -36.64 -4.01
CA ALA A 193 -5.33 -35.64 -4.37
C ALA A 193 -5.97 -34.95 -3.15
N GLU A 194 -6.13 -35.65 -2.02
CA GLU A 194 -6.66 -35.08 -0.78
C GLU A 194 -5.61 -34.19 -0.10
N THR A 195 -4.36 -34.66 -0.05
CA THR A 195 -3.21 -33.88 0.45
C THR A 195 -3.03 -32.58 -0.35
N ARG A 196 -3.15 -32.70 -1.67
CA ARG A 196 -3.12 -31.58 -2.63
C ARG A 196 -4.24 -30.57 -2.37
N ALA A 197 -5.48 -31.04 -2.28
CA ALA A 197 -6.65 -30.20 -2.00
C ALA A 197 -6.55 -29.50 -0.63
N PHE A 198 -6.01 -30.19 0.38
CA PHE A 198 -5.76 -29.60 1.70
C PHE A 198 -4.68 -28.52 1.66
N ALA A 199 -3.53 -28.77 1.01
CA ALA A 199 -2.48 -27.77 0.83
C ALA A 199 -3.00 -26.53 0.09
N LEU A 200 -3.78 -26.71 -0.99
CA LEU A 200 -4.43 -25.63 -1.72
C LEU A 200 -5.47 -24.87 -0.87
N TYR A 201 -6.24 -25.57 -0.03
CA TYR A 201 -7.17 -24.94 0.92
C TYR A 201 -6.43 -24.09 1.96
N GLN A 202 -5.35 -24.61 2.56
CA GLN A 202 -4.57 -23.86 3.54
C GLN A 202 -3.81 -22.69 2.89
N ALA A 203 -3.26 -22.85 1.69
CA ALA A 203 -2.66 -21.75 0.92
C ALA A 203 -3.67 -20.61 0.72
N ARG A 204 -4.87 -20.92 0.22
CA ARG A 204 -5.98 -19.96 0.10
C ARG A 204 -6.34 -19.32 1.44
N ARG A 205 -6.32 -20.08 2.54
CA ARG A 205 -6.62 -19.57 3.89
C ARG A 205 -5.53 -18.63 4.41
N LEU A 206 -4.26 -18.93 4.15
CA LEU A 206 -3.11 -18.11 4.54
C LEU A 206 -2.98 -16.85 3.69
N GLU A 207 -3.18 -16.93 2.38
CA GLU A 207 -3.31 -15.77 1.51
C GLU A 207 -4.43 -14.86 1.99
N ARG A 208 -5.58 -15.45 2.35
CA ARG A 208 -6.69 -14.73 2.96
C ARG A 208 -6.27 -14.02 4.26
N TYR A 209 -5.38 -14.58 5.08
CA TYR A 209 -4.83 -13.85 6.23
C TYR A 209 -3.79 -12.78 5.82
N ALA A 210 -2.91 -13.06 4.85
CA ALA A 210 -1.91 -12.09 4.37
C ALA A 210 -2.53 -10.89 3.63
N VAL A 211 -3.67 -11.07 2.95
CA VAL A 211 -4.45 -9.98 2.34
C VAL A 211 -5.12 -9.07 3.38
N ARG A 212 -5.26 -9.51 4.64
CA ARG A 212 -5.78 -8.66 5.73
C ARG A 212 -4.75 -7.69 6.32
N GLY A 213 -3.50 -7.71 5.86
CA GLY A 213 -2.44 -6.90 6.50
C GLY A 213 -1.98 -7.36 7.89
N THR A 214 -2.70 -8.30 8.50
CA THR A 214 -2.60 -8.68 9.92
C THR A 214 -1.89 -10.03 10.15
N SER A 215 -1.03 -10.47 9.23
CA SER A 215 0.05 -11.38 9.61
C SER A 215 1.09 -10.57 10.38
N PHE A 216 1.11 -10.73 11.71
CA PHE A 216 2.08 -10.11 12.61
C PHE A 216 3.49 -10.64 12.30
N ASN A 217 4.16 -10.04 11.32
CA ASN A 217 5.57 -10.27 11.04
C ASN A 217 6.35 -9.23 11.85
N GLU A 218 7.06 -9.68 12.89
CA GLU A 218 7.88 -8.81 13.75
C GLU A 218 9.01 -8.10 12.98
N GLN A 219 9.27 -8.54 11.74
CA GLN A 219 10.07 -7.86 10.74
C GLN A 219 9.16 -7.01 9.83
N PRO A 220 9.00 -5.70 10.09
CA PRO A 220 8.32 -4.80 9.16
C PRO A 220 9.06 -4.76 7.81
N GLY A 221 8.30 -4.89 6.72
CA GLY A 221 8.74 -4.54 5.37
C GLY A 221 9.90 -5.37 4.78
N LEU A 222 9.78 -6.71 4.62
CA LEU A 222 10.78 -7.49 3.86
C LEU A 222 10.32 -8.78 3.15
N THR A 223 9.01 -9.07 3.04
CA THR A 223 8.55 -10.18 2.17
C THR A 223 8.48 -9.71 0.71
N LEU A 224 9.48 -10.06 -0.09
CA LEU A 224 9.53 -9.76 -1.52
C LEU A 224 8.42 -10.52 -2.28
N GLU A 225 7.30 -9.85 -2.62
CA GLU A 225 6.29 -10.29 -3.61
C GLU A 225 7.02 -10.85 -4.85
N GLY A 226 6.74 -12.10 -5.21
CA GLY A 226 7.35 -12.72 -6.38
C GLY A 226 8.62 -13.51 -6.12
N ALA A 227 8.91 -13.93 -4.87
CA ALA A 227 9.99 -14.87 -4.58
C ALA A 227 9.93 -16.15 -5.44
N ASP A 228 8.73 -16.61 -5.81
CA ASP A 228 8.53 -17.79 -6.66
C ASP A 228 8.50 -17.50 -8.17
N ASN A 229 8.61 -16.23 -8.60
CA ASN A 229 8.42 -15.82 -10.00
C ASN A 229 9.29 -16.60 -10.99
N ALA A 230 10.56 -16.83 -10.66
CA ALA A 230 11.50 -17.55 -11.53
C ALA A 230 11.15 -19.04 -11.67
N VAL A 231 10.66 -19.66 -10.58
CA VAL A 231 10.22 -21.06 -10.57
C VAL A 231 8.96 -21.23 -11.41
N VAL A 232 7.98 -20.34 -11.21
CA VAL A 232 6.70 -20.38 -11.93
C VAL A 232 6.87 -20.08 -13.42
N ALA A 233 7.68 -19.09 -13.78
CA ALA A 233 7.99 -18.77 -15.18
C ALA A 233 8.71 -19.92 -15.90
N LEU A 234 9.67 -20.60 -15.25
CA LEU A 234 10.30 -21.79 -15.83
C LEU A 234 9.30 -22.95 -15.96
N THR A 235 8.39 -23.11 -14.99
CA THR A 235 7.35 -24.14 -15.04
C THR A 235 6.40 -23.91 -16.22
N GLU A 236 5.89 -22.68 -16.40
CA GLU A 236 5.09 -22.32 -17.57
C GLU A 236 5.84 -22.57 -18.89
N HIS A 237 7.13 -22.22 -18.96
CA HIS A 237 7.96 -22.45 -20.13
C HIS A 237 8.08 -23.94 -20.48
N GLN A 238 8.34 -24.80 -19.50
CA GLN A 238 8.37 -26.26 -19.67
C GLN A 238 7.00 -26.81 -20.12
N LEU A 239 5.91 -26.26 -19.59
CA LEU A 239 4.56 -26.64 -20.01
C LEU A 239 4.29 -26.25 -21.47
N ARG A 240 4.64 -25.03 -21.89
CA ARG A 240 4.54 -24.58 -23.29
C ARG A 240 5.36 -25.46 -24.24
N GLN A 241 6.58 -25.86 -23.85
CA GLN A 241 7.38 -26.83 -24.61
C GLN A 241 6.66 -28.18 -24.74
N SER A 242 6.04 -28.69 -23.67
CA SER A 242 5.31 -29.97 -23.71
C SER A 242 4.10 -29.93 -24.66
N THR A 243 3.35 -28.83 -24.70
CA THR A 243 2.18 -28.68 -25.60
C THR A 243 2.54 -28.56 -27.08
N ALA A 244 3.79 -28.22 -27.42
CA ALA A 244 4.27 -28.23 -28.81
C ALA A 244 4.50 -29.66 -29.34
N ALA A 245 4.64 -30.65 -28.47
CA ALA A 245 4.70 -32.06 -28.86
C ALA A 245 3.28 -32.60 -29.09
N ALA A 246 2.99 -33.04 -30.32
CA ALA A 246 1.65 -33.40 -30.80
C ALA A 246 0.94 -34.59 -30.09
N SER A 247 1.52 -35.14 -29.03
CA SER A 247 0.99 -36.24 -28.22
C SER A 247 0.74 -35.89 -26.74
N ALA A 248 1.04 -34.66 -26.30
CA ALA A 248 0.91 -34.28 -24.90
C ALA A 248 -0.54 -33.92 -24.52
N LEU A 249 -1.07 -34.58 -23.49
CA LEU A 249 -2.31 -34.14 -22.82
C LEU A 249 -2.06 -32.80 -22.11
N PRO A 250 -2.99 -31.83 -22.19
CA PRO A 250 -2.84 -30.57 -21.47
C PRO A 250 -2.82 -30.78 -19.95
N VAL A 251 -2.21 -29.86 -19.22
CA VAL A 251 -2.19 -29.86 -17.74
C VAL A 251 -3.55 -29.45 -17.17
N SER A 252 -3.89 -29.90 -15.96
CA SER A 252 -5.16 -29.53 -15.31
C SER A 252 -5.14 -28.10 -14.79
N CYS A 253 -6.29 -27.42 -14.85
CA CYS A 253 -6.43 -26.06 -14.32
C CYS A 253 -6.13 -25.99 -12.81
N ASP A 254 -6.32 -27.07 -12.05
CA ASP A 254 -5.94 -27.15 -10.64
C ASP A 254 -4.43 -26.97 -10.45
N THR A 255 -3.61 -27.55 -11.34
CA THR A 255 -2.14 -27.40 -11.32
C THR A 255 -1.72 -25.96 -11.63
N LEU A 256 -2.44 -25.29 -12.52
CA LEU A 256 -2.19 -23.88 -12.85
C LEU A 256 -2.68 -22.95 -11.74
N ALA A 257 -3.76 -23.32 -11.03
CA ALA A 257 -4.22 -22.60 -9.86
C ALA A 257 -3.21 -22.67 -8.71
N GLU A 258 -2.58 -23.82 -8.46
CA GLU A 258 -1.51 -23.96 -7.46
C GLU A 258 -0.33 -23.02 -7.71
N LEU A 259 0.13 -22.90 -8.97
CA LEU A 259 1.20 -21.96 -9.34
C LEU A 259 0.84 -20.50 -9.03
N VAL A 260 -0.44 -20.14 -9.18
CA VAL A 260 -0.97 -18.80 -8.87
C VAL A 260 -1.21 -18.57 -7.37
N HIS A 261 -1.19 -19.65 -6.57
CA HIS A 261 -1.23 -19.63 -5.11
C HIS A 261 0.16 -19.73 -4.43
N LEU A 262 1.24 -19.71 -5.23
CA LEU A 262 2.60 -19.46 -4.74
C LEU A 262 2.82 -17.95 -4.49
N ASP A 263 3.99 -17.59 -3.96
CA ASP A 263 4.37 -16.19 -3.72
C ASP A 263 4.88 -15.54 -5.02
N VAL A 264 3.94 -15.32 -5.93
CA VAL A 264 4.15 -14.76 -7.28
C VAL A 264 3.65 -13.32 -7.38
N SER A 265 4.24 -12.56 -8.29
CA SER A 265 3.71 -11.25 -8.67
C SER A 265 2.45 -11.38 -9.52
N TRP A 266 1.61 -10.34 -9.49
CA TRP A 266 0.43 -10.23 -10.38
C TRP A 266 0.75 -10.45 -11.87
N SER A 267 1.95 -10.05 -12.32
CA SER A 267 2.39 -10.20 -13.71
C SER A 267 2.68 -11.66 -14.05
N THR A 268 3.38 -12.39 -13.18
CA THR A 268 3.61 -13.83 -13.34
C THR A 268 2.31 -14.62 -13.27
N ALA A 269 1.41 -14.27 -12.33
CA ALA A 269 0.08 -14.86 -12.26
C ALA A 269 -0.76 -14.60 -13.53
N LEU A 270 -0.64 -13.43 -14.15
CA LEU A 270 -1.31 -13.11 -15.42
C LEU A 270 -0.79 -13.96 -16.59
N HIS A 271 0.52 -14.27 -16.65
CA HIS A 271 1.07 -15.18 -17.67
C HIS A 271 0.53 -16.60 -17.52
N VAL A 272 0.48 -17.15 -16.29
CA VAL A 272 -0.11 -18.47 -16.01
C VAL A 272 -1.61 -18.48 -16.32
N TYR A 273 -2.34 -17.39 -16.05
CA TYR A 273 -3.75 -17.24 -16.43
C TYR A 273 -3.94 -17.24 -17.95
N ALA A 274 -3.14 -16.47 -18.69
CA ALA A 274 -3.19 -16.45 -20.16
C ALA A 274 -2.89 -17.83 -20.76
N TYR A 275 -1.87 -18.53 -20.24
CA TYR A 275 -1.57 -19.91 -20.61
C TYR A 275 -2.75 -20.86 -20.34
N ALA A 276 -3.43 -20.72 -19.21
CA ALA A 276 -4.63 -21.51 -18.90
C ALA A 276 -5.74 -21.29 -19.94
N THR A 277 -6.02 -20.04 -20.32
CA THR A 277 -7.00 -19.70 -21.37
C THR A 277 -6.61 -20.26 -22.74
N GLU A 278 -5.34 -20.12 -23.15
CA GLU A 278 -4.80 -20.62 -24.42
C GLU A 278 -4.94 -22.15 -24.54
N VAL A 279 -4.63 -22.88 -23.47
CA VAL A 279 -4.60 -24.35 -23.46
C VAL A 279 -5.99 -24.96 -23.27
N ALA A 280 -6.81 -24.42 -22.36
CA ALA A 280 -8.13 -24.96 -22.07
C ALA A 280 -9.16 -24.59 -23.16
N ARG A 281 -8.96 -23.48 -23.87
CA ARG A 281 -9.94 -22.85 -24.79
C ARG A 281 -11.30 -22.54 -24.12
N VAL A 282 -11.28 -22.40 -22.80
CA VAL A 282 -12.39 -22.10 -21.89
C VAL A 282 -11.84 -21.15 -20.83
N ASP A 283 -12.69 -20.31 -20.25
CA ASP A 283 -12.26 -19.41 -19.18
C ASP A 283 -11.69 -20.17 -17.96
N PRO A 284 -10.57 -19.69 -17.36
CA PRO A 284 -10.02 -20.30 -16.16
C PRO A 284 -11.01 -20.28 -14.97
N PRO A 285 -10.86 -21.18 -14.00
CA PRO A 285 -11.77 -21.26 -12.86
C PRO A 285 -11.87 -19.95 -12.08
N ALA A 286 -13.08 -19.56 -11.67
CA ALA A 286 -13.36 -18.32 -10.94
C ALA A 286 -12.45 -18.04 -9.74
N THR A 287 -11.95 -19.08 -9.06
CA THR A 287 -10.99 -18.94 -7.94
C THR A 287 -9.59 -18.48 -8.38
N MET A 288 -9.14 -18.89 -9.57
CA MET A 288 -7.89 -18.42 -10.18
C MET A 288 -8.03 -16.96 -10.64
N THR A 289 -9.18 -16.60 -11.21
CA THR A 289 -9.51 -15.21 -11.58
C THR A 289 -9.55 -14.31 -10.34
N ALA A 290 -10.24 -14.73 -9.27
CA ALA A 290 -10.29 -14.00 -8.01
C ALA A 290 -8.91 -13.80 -7.37
N ARG A 291 -8.05 -14.83 -7.39
CA ARG A 291 -6.66 -14.72 -6.91
C ARG A 291 -5.83 -13.75 -7.74
N LEU A 292 -5.96 -13.79 -9.08
CA LEU A 292 -5.29 -12.85 -9.97
C LEU A 292 -5.75 -11.40 -9.71
N MET A 293 -7.06 -11.17 -9.57
CA MET A 293 -7.61 -9.87 -9.19
C MET A 293 -7.04 -9.40 -7.85
N GLY A 294 -7.02 -10.27 -6.83
CA GLY A 294 -6.46 -9.95 -5.51
C GLY A 294 -4.95 -9.65 -5.52
N LEU A 295 -4.17 -10.20 -6.46
CA LEU A 295 -2.77 -9.78 -6.69
C LEU A 295 -2.70 -8.43 -7.42
N MET A 296 -3.64 -8.16 -8.33
CA MET A 296 -3.76 -6.89 -9.03
C MET A 296 -4.28 -5.74 -8.16
N THR A 297 -4.87 -6.00 -6.99
CA THR A 297 -5.41 -4.98 -6.06
C THR A 297 -4.89 -5.05 -4.63
N GLY A 298 -4.24 -6.13 -4.21
CA GLY A 298 -3.81 -6.34 -2.83
C GLY A 298 -2.60 -5.53 -2.38
N TYR A 299 -2.38 -5.52 -1.07
CA TYR A 299 -1.46 -4.64 -0.34
C TYR A 299 0.06 -4.92 -0.50
N ARG A 300 0.46 -6.12 -0.95
CA ARG A 300 1.86 -6.59 -0.93
C ARG A 300 2.75 -5.91 -1.98
N THR A 301 3.33 -4.73 -1.75
CA THR A 301 4.20 -4.08 -2.75
C THR A 301 5.67 -3.98 -2.33
N ASN A 302 6.58 -4.54 -3.14
CA ASN A 302 8.05 -4.40 -2.96
C ASN A 302 8.60 -3.05 -3.46
N ALA A 303 7.78 -2.33 -4.21
CA ALA A 303 8.11 -1.08 -4.85
C ALA A 303 6.81 -0.32 -5.11
N LEU A 304 6.90 1.01 -5.06
CA LEU A 304 5.81 2.00 -5.17
C LEU A 304 5.17 2.07 -6.58
N GLY A 305 4.97 0.94 -7.25
CA GLY A 305 4.40 0.81 -8.58
C GLY A 305 2.87 0.81 -8.56
N SER A 306 2.26 1.40 -9.57
CA SER A 306 0.81 1.40 -9.73
C SER A 306 0.27 -0.01 -10.00
N ARG A 307 -0.57 -0.50 -9.09
CA ARG A 307 -1.37 -1.73 -9.26
C ARG A 307 -2.31 -1.63 -10.49
N PRO A 308 -2.45 -2.67 -11.32
CA PRO A 308 -3.22 -2.63 -12.56
C PRO A 308 -4.73 -2.83 -12.32
N TRP A 309 -5.35 -1.99 -11.49
CA TRP A 309 -6.76 -2.10 -11.09
C TRP A 309 -7.75 -2.11 -12.28
N GLN A 310 -7.44 -1.41 -13.38
CA GLN A 310 -8.22 -1.46 -14.63
C GLN A 310 -8.23 -2.83 -15.30
N ALA A 311 -7.20 -3.65 -15.10
CA ALA A 311 -7.20 -5.04 -15.56
C ALA A 311 -8.04 -5.91 -14.61
N ALA A 312 -8.00 -5.67 -13.30
CA ALA A 312 -8.84 -6.36 -12.33
C ALA A 312 -10.34 -6.14 -12.57
N LEU A 313 -10.78 -4.90 -12.85
CA LEU A 313 -12.18 -4.63 -13.21
C LEU A 313 -12.59 -5.34 -14.51
N ARG A 314 -11.76 -5.30 -15.56
CA ARG A 314 -12.05 -6.03 -16.81
C ARG A 314 -12.08 -7.56 -16.65
N LEU A 315 -11.35 -8.11 -15.67
CA LEU A 315 -11.45 -9.53 -15.30
C LEU A 315 -12.73 -9.83 -14.52
N TYR A 316 -13.19 -8.90 -13.68
CA TYR A 316 -14.47 -9.01 -12.97
C TYR A 316 -15.66 -9.01 -13.93
N ASP A 317 -15.68 -8.09 -14.90
CA ASP A 317 -16.76 -8.01 -15.91
C ASP A 317 -16.85 -9.32 -16.71
N ARG A 318 -15.72 -9.84 -17.20
CA ARG A 318 -15.65 -11.15 -17.86
C ARG A 318 -16.09 -12.30 -16.95
N LEU A 319 -15.75 -12.24 -15.66
CA LEU A 319 -16.15 -13.27 -14.70
C LEU A 319 -17.67 -13.28 -14.48
N LEU A 320 -18.32 -12.10 -14.45
CA LEU A 320 -19.78 -11.99 -14.43
C LEU A 320 -20.42 -12.57 -15.70
N GLU A 321 -19.81 -12.38 -16.87
CA GLU A 321 -20.28 -12.90 -18.16
C GLU A 321 -20.03 -14.41 -18.36
N SER A 322 -19.01 -14.98 -17.69
CA SER A 322 -18.56 -16.37 -17.87
C SER A 322 -19.56 -17.46 -17.47
N GLY A 323 -20.63 -17.10 -16.75
CA GLY A 323 -21.60 -18.04 -16.19
C GLY A 323 -21.10 -18.85 -14.99
N TYR A 324 -19.87 -18.64 -14.51
CA TYR A 324 -19.40 -19.19 -13.25
C TYR A 324 -20.08 -18.52 -12.04
N GLU A 325 -20.16 -19.24 -10.92
CA GLU A 325 -20.46 -18.62 -9.63
C GLU A 325 -19.31 -17.69 -9.22
N VAL A 326 -19.60 -16.40 -9.04
CA VAL A 326 -18.62 -15.39 -8.64
C VAL A 326 -18.36 -15.50 -7.13
N PRO A 327 -17.11 -15.78 -6.69
CA PRO A 327 -16.81 -15.89 -5.27
C PRO A 327 -16.76 -14.51 -4.60
N LEU A 328 -17.07 -14.46 -3.29
CA LEU A 328 -17.02 -13.23 -2.49
C LEU A 328 -15.64 -12.52 -2.55
N ASP A 329 -14.55 -13.29 -2.66
CA ASP A 329 -13.20 -12.74 -2.82
C ASP A 329 -13.03 -11.96 -4.15
N ALA A 330 -13.76 -12.30 -5.22
CA ALA A 330 -13.76 -11.55 -6.48
C ALA A 330 -14.55 -10.23 -6.37
N HIS A 331 -15.72 -10.25 -5.72
CA HIS A 331 -16.46 -9.03 -5.40
C HIS A 331 -15.66 -8.09 -4.50
N THR A 332 -14.96 -8.64 -3.50
CA THR A 332 -14.02 -7.90 -2.62
C THR A 332 -12.90 -7.26 -3.46
N SER A 333 -12.26 -8.04 -4.33
CA SER A 333 -11.18 -7.54 -5.19
C SER A 333 -11.65 -6.50 -6.22
N ALA A 334 -12.92 -6.56 -6.65
CA ALA A 334 -13.54 -5.53 -7.49
C ALA A 334 -13.77 -4.22 -6.71
N LEU A 335 -14.21 -4.30 -5.45
CA LEU A 335 -14.31 -3.14 -4.56
C LEU A 335 -12.94 -2.52 -4.28
N ASP A 336 -11.91 -3.34 -4.00
CA ASP A 336 -10.53 -2.85 -3.88
C ASP A 336 -10.03 -2.22 -5.20
N ALA A 337 -10.51 -2.67 -6.37
CA ALA A 337 -10.19 -2.05 -7.65
C ALA A 337 -10.90 -0.69 -7.86
N VAL A 338 -12.12 -0.51 -7.35
CA VAL A 338 -12.82 0.80 -7.34
C VAL A 338 -12.17 1.74 -6.33
N TRP A 339 -11.80 1.24 -5.15
CA TRP A 339 -10.98 1.98 -4.19
C TRP A 339 -9.69 2.49 -4.84
N ARG A 340 -8.95 1.62 -5.57
CA ARG A 340 -7.75 2.00 -6.31
C ARG A 340 -7.98 2.90 -7.54
N SER A 341 -9.16 2.88 -8.16
CA SER A 341 -9.52 3.88 -9.17
C SER A 341 -9.70 5.27 -8.56
N GLY A 342 -10.13 5.28 -7.29
CA GLY A 342 -10.21 6.44 -6.41
C GLY A 342 -8.88 7.01 -5.91
N GLU A 343 -7.73 6.37 -6.19
CA GLU A 343 -6.55 6.62 -5.36
C GLU A 343 -5.48 7.55 -5.90
N SER A 344 -5.38 8.64 -5.14
CA SER A 344 -4.31 9.61 -5.03
C SER A 344 -3.02 9.08 -4.38
N PHE A 345 -2.86 7.76 -4.19
CA PHE A 345 -1.69 7.12 -3.55
C PHE A 345 -0.33 7.66 -4.04
N VAL A 346 -0.22 7.93 -5.34
CA VAL A 346 1.01 8.42 -6.00
C VAL A 346 1.02 9.96 -6.10
N LYS A 347 -0.11 10.64 -5.84
CA LYS A 347 -0.33 12.06 -6.15
C LYS A 347 -1.13 12.77 -5.07
N GLN A 348 -0.43 13.36 -4.09
CA GLN A 348 -0.93 14.26 -3.03
C GLN A 348 -1.71 15.52 -3.52
N ARG A 349 -1.98 15.64 -4.84
CA ARG A 349 -2.68 16.78 -5.49
C ARG A 349 -3.74 16.36 -6.53
N HIS A 350 -4.13 15.08 -6.58
CA HIS A 350 -5.27 14.66 -7.41
C HIS A 350 -6.55 14.63 -6.56
N SER A 351 -7.35 15.69 -6.71
CA SER A 351 -8.75 15.71 -6.27
C SER A 351 -9.63 15.09 -7.36
N ILE A 352 -10.32 14.00 -7.04
CA ILE A 352 -11.32 13.39 -7.93
C ILE A 352 -12.53 14.32 -8.06
N THR A 353 -13.09 14.42 -9.27
CA THR A 353 -14.27 15.26 -9.53
C THR A 353 -15.50 14.70 -8.82
N PRO A 354 -16.50 15.53 -8.44
CA PRO A 354 -17.73 15.02 -7.84
C PRO A 354 -18.43 13.98 -8.72
N ALA A 355 -18.47 14.19 -10.04
CA ALA A 355 -19.09 13.25 -10.98
C ALA A 355 -18.40 11.88 -11.04
N ASP A 356 -17.09 11.83 -10.89
CA ASP A 356 -16.36 10.55 -10.84
C ASP A 356 -16.55 9.85 -9.48
N ARG A 357 -16.70 10.60 -8.38
CA ARG A 357 -17.08 10.03 -7.07
C ARG A 357 -18.47 9.41 -7.10
N ASP A 358 -19.43 10.06 -7.75
CA ASP A 358 -20.79 9.51 -7.90
C ASP A 358 -20.78 8.23 -8.75
N ARG A 359 -20.03 8.19 -9.85
CA ARG A 359 -19.83 6.95 -10.65
C ARG A 359 -19.16 5.83 -9.86
N MET A 360 -18.16 6.14 -9.03
CA MET A 360 -17.56 5.17 -8.11
C MET A 360 -18.60 4.64 -7.13
N TRP A 361 -19.43 5.52 -6.55
CA TRP A 361 -20.50 5.14 -5.64
C TRP A 361 -21.53 4.22 -6.31
N ASP A 362 -22.01 4.56 -7.51
CA ASP A 362 -22.92 3.71 -8.27
C ASP A 362 -22.31 2.32 -8.53
N THR A 363 -21.01 2.27 -8.85
CA THR A 363 -20.29 1.00 -9.06
C THR A 363 -20.21 0.18 -7.76
N ILE A 364 -19.96 0.82 -6.61
CA ILE A 364 -19.93 0.16 -5.30
C ILE A 364 -21.30 -0.42 -4.95
N VAL A 365 -22.37 0.36 -5.12
CA VAL A 365 -23.75 -0.09 -4.89
C VAL A 365 -24.06 -1.29 -5.77
N GLN A 366 -23.77 -1.23 -7.08
CA GLN A 366 -24.00 -2.35 -7.99
C GLN A 366 -23.18 -3.60 -7.62
N VAL A 367 -21.96 -3.49 -7.09
CA VAL A 367 -21.20 -4.66 -6.61
C VAL A 367 -21.81 -5.20 -5.31
N ARG A 368 -22.31 -4.32 -4.43
CA ARG A 368 -22.97 -4.71 -3.17
C ARG A 368 -24.30 -5.42 -3.39
N GLU A 369 -25.13 -4.95 -4.32
CA GLU A 369 -26.44 -5.54 -4.65
C GLU A 369 -26.34 -6.96 -5.22
N ARG A 370 -25.20 -7.31 -5.84
CA ARG A 370 -24.93 -8.66 -6.35
C ARG A 370 -24.61 -9.67 -5.24
N VAL A 371 -24.35 -9.22 -4.00
CA VAL A 371 -23.96 -10.08 -2.88
C VAL A 371 -25.10 -10.19 -1.87
N SER A 372 -25.54 -11.43 -1.60
CA SER A 372 -26.55 -11.71 -0.57
C SER A 372 -25.99 -11.53 0.84
N GLU A 373 -26.75 -10.91 1.76
CA GLU A 373 -26.36 -10.78 3.17
C GLU A 373 -25.98 -12.11 3.82
N ALA A 374 -26.64 -13.20 3.44
CA ALA A 374 -26.37 -14.54 3.96
C ALA A 374 -24.97 -15.08 3.60
N ASP A 375 -24.33 -14.53 2.57
CA ASP A 375 -22.97 -14.86 2.15
C ASP A 375 -21.91 -13.93 2.81
N VAL A 376 -22.30 -12.78 3.37
CA VAL A 376 -21.40 -11.82 4.07
C VAL A 376 -21.23 -12.23 5.54
N THR A 377 -20.50 -13.32 5.79
CA THR A 377 -20.23 -13.80 7.17
C THR A 377 -18.78 -14.20 7.38
N GLY A 378 -18.34 -14.13 8.64
CA GLY A 378 -17.02 -14.59 9.09
C GLY A 378 -15.85 -14.01 8.29
N ASP A 379 -14.82 -14.84 8.09
CA ASP A 379 -13.52 -14.37 7.64
C ASP A 379 -13.49 -13.69 6.25
N ALA A 380 -14.42 -14.07 5.36
CA ALA A 380 -14.56 -13.47 4.02
C ALA A 380 -15.52 -12.27 4.03
N GLY A 381 -16.61 -12.35 4.81
CA GLY A 381 -17.50 -11.22 5.05
C GLY A 381 -16.76 -10.00 5.60
N CYS A 382 -15.86 -10.19 6.56
CA CYS A 382 -15.05 -9.10 7.12
C CYS A 382 -14.25 -8.33 6.06
N ARG A 383 -13.61 -9.03 5.10
CA ARG A 383 -12.86 -8.38 4.02
C ARG A 383 -13.76 -7.67 3.04
N PHE A 384 -14.92 -8.26 2.72
CA PHE A 384 -15.91 -7.61 1.87
C PHE A 384 -16.40 -6.30 2.49
N THR A 385 -16.72 -6.30 3.79
CA THR A 385 -17.07 -5.09 4.55
C THR A 385 -15.92 -4.07 4.59
N GLU A 386 -14.69 -4.50 4.83
CA GLU A 386 -13.50 -3.63 4.80
C GLU A 386 -13.29 -3.00 3.40
N ALA A 387 -13.47 -3.76 2.32
CA ALA A 387 -13.39 -3.26 0.95
C ALA A 387 -14.56 -2.30 0.60
N LEU A 388 -15.76 -2.52 1.15
CA LEU A 388 -16.86 -1.55 1.06
C LEU A 388 -16.51 -0.25 1.80
N ILE A 389 -15.94 -0.32 3.02
CA ILE A 389 -15.50 0.86 3.80
C ILE A 389 -14.44 1.65 3.01
N LYS A 390 -13.41 0.97 2.49
CA LYS A 390 -12.39 1.54 1.60
C LYS A 390 -12.99 2.27 0.41
N ALA A 391 -13.83 1.59 -0.37
CA ALA A 391 -14.38 2.13 -1.60
C ALA A 391 -15.38 3.27 -1.33
N ALA A 392 -16.23 3.14 -0.30
CA ALA A 392 -17.14 4.21 0.13
C ALA A 392 -16.38 5.46 0.57
N GLY A 393 -15.29 5.29 1.33
CA GLY A 393 -14.38 6.37 1.71
C GLY A 393 -13.75 7.07 0.51
N ALA A 394 -13.25 6.32 -0.48
CA ALA A 394 -12.70 6.89 -1.72
C ALA A 394 -13.74 7.59 -2.59
N ALA A 395 -15.00 7.11 -2.60
CA ALA A 395 -16.14 7.80 -3.20
C ALA A 395 -16.61 9.04 -2.39
N GLY A 396 -15.97 9.35 -1.25
CA GLY A 396 -16.30 10.50 -0.41
C GLY A 396 -17.55 10.34 0.45
N ARG A 397 -18.07 9.11 0.58
CA ARG A 397 -19.26 8.77 1.39
C ARG A 397 -18.83 8.33 2.79
N TRP A 398 -18.30 9.27 3.57
CA TRP A 398 -17.74 8.98 4.90
C TRP A 398 -18.81 8.45 5.87
N GLU A 399 -20.06 8.93 5.77
CA GLU A 399 -21.18 8.45 6.58
C GLU A 399 -21.42 6.95 6.36
N ALA A 400 -21.38 6.49 5.10
CA ALA A 400 -21.54 5.09 4.74
C ALA A 400 -20.36 4.24 5.25
N ALA A 401 -19.12 4.76 5.17
CA ALA A 401 -17.95 4.09 5.73
C ALA A 401 -18.05 3.90 7.26
N VAL A 402 -18.56 4.92 7.99
CA VAL A 402 -18.81 4.82 9.44
C VAL A 402 -19.96 3.87 9.75
N GLN A 403 -21.05 3.88 8.98
CA GLN A 403 -22.19 2.97 9.17
C GLN A 403 -21.80 1.49 8.94
N LEU A 404 -21.02 1.21 7.90
CA LEU A 404 -20.49 -0.14 7.61
C LEU A 404 -19.56 -0.64 8.73
N LEU A 405 -18.74 0.25 9.30
CA LEU A 405 -17.93 -0.08 10.47
C LEU A 405 -18.79 -0.29 11.72
N GLY A 406 -19.82 0.54 11.93
CA GLY A 406 -20.75 0.43 13.05
C GLY A 406 -21.70 -0.78 12.99
N SER A 407 -21.86 -1.40 11.81
CA SER A 407 -22.58 -2.68 11.67
C SER A 407 -21.72 -3.92 11.95
N ALA A 408 -20.45 -3.74 12.31
CA ALA A 408 -19.52 -4.82 12.66
C ALA A 408 -19.57 -5.13 14.17
N ASP A 409 -19.47 -6.41 14.53
CA ASP A 409 -19.47 -6.90 15.91
C ASP A 409 -18.13 -6.64 16.60
N VAL A 410 -18.14 -5.84 17.67
CA VAL A 410 -16.93 -5.50 18.46
C VAL A 410 -16.60 -6.58 19.52
N THR A 411 -17.11 -7.81 19.38
CA THR A 411 -16.97 -8.85 20.42
C THR A 411 -15.73 -9.73 20.21
N LEU A 412 -14.90 -9.84 21.26
CA LEU A 412 -13.66 -10.64 21.29
C LEU A 412 -13.89 -12.16 21.52
N ALA A 413 -15.12 -12.66 21.34
CA ALA A 413 -15.49 -14.01 21.74
C ALA A 413 -15.07 -15.11 20.73
N ALA A 414 -14.75 -16.30 21.23
CA ALA A 414 -14.30 -17.46 20.44
C ALA A 414 -15.37 -18.05 19.48
N THR A 415 -16.56 -17.45 19.40
CA THR A 415 -17.62 -17.76 18.43
C THR A 415 -17.47 -17.00 17.09
N SER A 416 -16.29 -16.42 16.85
CA SER A 416 -15.98 -15.44 15.80
C SER A 416 -16.25 -15.86 14.36
N HIS A 417 -16.34 -17.16 14.04
CA HIS A 417 -16.44 -17.64 12.65
C HIS A 417 -17.70 -17.22 11.88
N ARG A 418 -18.72 -16.64 12.54
CA ARG A 418 -19.91 -16.06 11.87
C ARG A 418 -19.99 -14.54 11.97
N LEU A 419 -19.31 -13.94 12.93
CA LEU A 419 -19.40 -12.51 13.25
C LEU A 419 -18.57 -11.69 12.26
N LEU A 420 -18.96 -10.43 12.07
CA LEU A 420 -18.18 -9.48 11.27
C LEU A 420 -17.32 -8.64 12.21
N VAL A 421 -16.10 -9.07 12.51
CA VAL A 421 -15.21 -8.36 13.44
C VAL A 421 -14.43 -7.27 12.68
N PRO A 422 -14.43 -6.01 13.14
CA PRO A 422 -13.72 -4.93 12.45
C PRO A 422 -12.20 -5.07 12.61
N THR A 423 -11.47 -5.05 11.48
CA THR A 423 -9.99 -5.06 11.43
C THR A 423 -9.41 -3.69 11.76
N ALA A 424 -8.11 -3.65 12.09
CA ALA A 424 -7.38 -2.39 12.27
C ALA A 424 -7.48 -1.51 11.01
N GLU A 425 -7.37 -2.13 9.83
CA GLU A 425 -7.57 -1.55 8.51
C GLU A 425 -8.96 -0.91 8.37
N SER A 426 -10.05 -1.62 8.72
CA SER A 426 -11.42 -1.08 8.66
C SER A 426 -11.57 0.22 9.45
N PHE A 427 -10.99 0.30 10.66
CA PHE A 427 -10.95 1.53 11.45
C PHE A 427 -10.12 2.62 10.76
N LEU A 428 -8.92 2.32 10.26
CA LEU A 428 -8.04 3.29 9.61
C LEU A 428 -8.70 3.91 8.36
N PHE A 429 -9.37 3.11 7.53
CA PHE A 429 -10.07 3.60 6.33
C PHE A 429 -11.31 4.44 6.67
N ALA A 430 -12.10 4.05 7.67
CA ALA A 430 -13.23 4.85 8.13
C ALA A 430 -12.78 6.20 8.71
N MET A 431 -11.76 6.21 9.58
CA MET A 431 -11.15 7.44 10.09
C MET A 431 -10.57 8.31 8.98
N ALA A 432 -9.91 7.70 7.98
CA ALA A 432 -9.39 8.44 6.83
C ALA A 432 -10.50 9.11 6.01
N ALA A 433 -11.63 8.43 5.80
CA ALA A 433 -12.79 9.01 5.14
C ALA A 433 -13.35 10.22 5.92
N CYS A 434 -13.51 10.11 7.24
CA CYS A 434 -13.90 11.23 8.11
C CYS A 434 -12.92 12.41 8.02
N ASN A 435 -11.61 12.13 8.05
CA ASN A 435 -10.57 13.16 7.95
C ASN A 435 -10.60 13.89 6.61
N VAL A 436 -10.72 13.17 5.49
CA VAL A 436 -10.82 13.76 4.14
C VAL A 436 -12.08 14.62 4.01
N ALA A 437 -13.18 14.24 4.68
CA ALA A 437 -14.40 15.04 4.81
C ALA A 437 -14.30 16.17 5.86
N GLN A 438 -13.13 16.41 6.45
CA GLN A 438 -12.84 17.39 7.52
C GLN A 438 -13.62 17.16 8.83
N ASN A 439 -14.23 15.99 9.02
CA ASN A 439 -14.99 15.63 10.22
C ASN A 439 -14.09 15.03 11.30
N ALA A 440 -13.21 15.87 11.85
CA ALA A 440 -12.22 15.49 12.87
C ALA A 440 -12.86 14.89 14.14
N ALA A 441 -14.07 15.32 14.52
CA ALA A 441 -14.75 14.82 15.70
C ALA A 441 -15.11 13.33 15.58
N HIS A 442 -15.66 12.91 14.45
CA HIS A 442 -15.97 11.50 14.21
C HIS A 442 -14.70 10.66 14.05
N ALA A 443 -13.65 11.19 13.42
CA ALA A 443 -12.37 10.50 13.31
C ALA A 443 -11.72 10.27 14.69
N ASN A 444 -11.74 11.26 15.58
CA ASN A 444 -11.22 11.12 16.94
C ASN A 444 -12.07 10.14 17.78
N ALA A 445 -13.40 10.15 17.66
CA ALA A 445 -14.26 9.20 18.37
C ALA A 445 -14.03 7.74 17.92
N LEU A 446 -13.83 7.51 16.61
CA LEU A 446 -13.42 6.21 16.09
C LEU A 446 -12.01 5.81 16.55
N HIS A 447 -11.11 6.78 16.70
CA HIS A 447 -9.77 6.54 17.20
C HIS A 447 -9.75 6.08 18.66
N GLU A 448 -10.62 6.61 19.52
CA GLU A 448 -10.77 6.15 20.91
C GLU A 448 -11.23 4.68 20.99
N VAL A 449 -12.14 4.26 20.10
CA VAL A 449 -12.55 2.85 19.98
C VAL A 449 -11.43 1.98 19.41
N PHE A 450 -10.69 2.48 18.42
CA PHE A 450 -9.54 1.80 17.84
C PHE A 450 -8.43 1.56 18.86
N ASP A 451 -8.03 2.57 19.64
CA ASP A 451 -6.94 2.47 20.62
C ASP A 451 -7.29 1.53 21.80
N ALA A 452 -8.57 1.20 22.01
CA ALA A 452 -9.01 0.20 22.97
C ALA A 452 -8.84 -1.27 22.48
N LEU A 453 -8.64 -1.47 21.17
CA LEU A 453 -8.59 -2.78 20.52
C LEU A 453 -7.27 -3.05 19.80
N TYR A 454 -6.64 -2.00 19.29
CA TYR A 454 -5.57 -2.02 18.29
C TYR A 454 -4.53 -0.95 18.57
N THR A 455 -3.48 -0.92 17.76
CA THR A 455 -2.52 0.20 17.75
C THR A 455 -2.21 0.58 16.31
N LEU A 456 -1.73 1.80 16.05
CA LEU A 456 -1.38 2.21 14.69
C LEU A 456 -0.33 1.28 14.01
N ARG A 457 0.43 0.49 14.79
CA ARG A 457 1.38 -0.52 14.32
C ARG A 457 0.76 -1.88 13.99
N SER A 458 -0.50 -2.15 14.35
CA SER A 458 -1.18 -3.42 14.04
C SER A 458 -1.88 -3.44 12.68
N ALA A 459 -1.80 -2.35 11.91
CA ALA A 459 -2.37 -2.24 10.57
C ALA A 459 -1.29 -2.31 9.49
N HIS A 460 -1.66 -2.77 8.29
CA HIS A 460 -0.77 -2.78 7.13
C HIS A 460 -0.17 -1.39 6.82
N PRO A 461 1.12 -1.28 6.44
CA PRO A 461 1.75 0.00 6.10
C PRO A 461 1.00 0.83 5.06
N GLU A 462 0.39 0.21 4.04
CA GLU A 462 -0.42 0.91 3.04
C GLU A 462 -1.68 1.56 3.66
N ALA A 463 -2.37 0.87 4.58
CA ALA A 463 -3.53 1.42 5.30
C ALA A 463 -3.11 2.51 6.30
N LEU A 464 -2.00 2.30 7.02
CA LEU A 464 -1.38 3.30 7.89
C LEU A 464 -0.97 4.55 7.10
N LEU A 465 -0.44 4.40 5.89
CA LEU A 465 -0.10 5.51 5.00
C LEU A 465 -1.33 6.31 4.59
N VAL A 466 -2.44 5.68 4.21
CA VAL A 466 -3.72 6.37 3.91
C VAL A 466 -4.18 7.18 5.11
N TYR A 467 -4.19 6.57 6.29
CA TYR A 467 -4.56 7.26 7.53
C TYR A 467 -3.65 8.47 7.81
N LEU A 468 -2.32 8.29 7.82
CA LEU A 468 -1.35 9.38 8.06
C LEU A 468 -1.46 10.51 7.02
N GLN A 469 -1.74 10.20 5.75
CA GLN A 469 -1.98 11.22 4.73
C GLN A 469 -3.31 11.96 4.96
N SER A 470 -4.35 11.26 5.41
CA SER A 470 -5.67 11.86 5.69
C SER A 470 -5.63 12.93 6.78
N LEU A 471 -4.77 12.78 7.80
CA LEU A 471 -4.66 13.69 8.95
C LEU A 471 -4.35 15.14 8.53
N ARG A 472 -3.76 15.34 7.33
CA ARG A 472 -3.49 16.68 6.75
C ARG A 472 -4.73 17.52 6.52
N HIS A 473 -5.87 16.87 6.25
CA HIS A 473 -7.15 17.53 6.06
C HIS A 473 -7.73 18.09 7.37
N VAL A 474 -7.26 17.58 8.52
CA VAL A 474 -7.74 17.94 9.87
C VAL A 474 -6.66 18.55 10.78
N GLU A 475 -5.49 18.95 10.24
CA GLU A 475 -4.40 19.63 10.98
C GLU A 475 -4.82 20.89 11.74
N GLN A 476 -5.96 21.50 11.38
CA GLN A 476 -6.51 22.69 12.05
C GLN A 476 -7.59 22.34 13.09
N LEU A 477 -8.06 21.09 13.10
CA LEU A 477 -9.31 20.66 13.75
C LEU A 477 -9.07 19.57 14.80
N SER A 478 -8.04 18.71 14.65
CA SER A 478 -7.67 17.72 15.66
C SER A 478 -6.37 18.07 16.37
N ALA A 479 -6.42 18.12 17.71
CA ALA A 479 -5.25 18.30 18.57
C ALA A 479 -4.45 16.99 18.80
N GLN A 480 -5.03 15.82 18.49
CA GLN A 480 -4.46 14.51 18.84
C GLN A 480 -3.36 14.03 17.87
N ILE A 481 -3.25 14.64 16.68
CA ILE A 481 -2.34 14.22 15.59
C ILE A 481 -0.88 14.06 16.06
N GLY A 482 -0.39 14.99 16.89
CA GLY A 482 1.01 14.95 17.33
C GLY A 482 1.28 13.83 18.33
N ALA A 483 0.33 13.58 19.26
CA ALA A 483 0.40 12.47 20.20
C ALA A 483 0.31 11.10 19.48
N GLN A 484 -0.50 10.99 18.43
CA GLN A 484 -0.58 9.80 17.59
C GLN A 484 0.75 9.47 16.89
N VAL A 485 1.38 10.48 16.25
CA VAL A 485 2.68 10.30 15.57
C VAL A 485 3.78 9.98 16.59
N GLU A 486 3.78 10.63 17.75
CA GLU A 486 4.73 10.37 18.83
C GLU A 486 4.59 8.95 19.39
N ALA A 487 3.37 8.49 19.69
CA ALA A 487 3.12 7.12 20.16
C ALA A 487 3.49 6.06 19.11
N LEU A 488 3.27 6.34 17.81
CA LEU A 488 3.70 5.47 16.71
C LEU A 488 5.23 5.33 16.67
N VAL A 489 5.97 6.42 16.81
CA VAL A 489 7.44 6.45 16.69
C VAL A 489 8.13 5.92 17.94
N MET A 490 7.72 6.38 19.13
CA MET A 490 8.44 6.12 20.39
C MET A 490 8.28 4.68 20.93
N ARG A 491 7.26 3.92 20.50
CA ARG A 491 7.02 2.53 20.94
C ARG A 491 8.10 1.52 20.49
N GLY A 492 9.03 1.90 19.62
CA GLY A 492 10.13 1.04 19.16
C GLY A 492 9.74 0.05 18.06
N GLY A 493 10.72 -0.34 17.25
CA GLY A 493 10.55 -1.15 16.03
C GLY A 493 10.45 -0.30 14.75
N GLY A 494 10.85 -0.87 13.61
CA GLY A 494 10.91 -0.16 12.32
C GLY A 494 9.56 0.38 11.84
N LEU A 495 9.60 1.30 10.87
CA LEU A 495 8.44 1.91 10.23
C LEU A 495 8.72 2.06 8.73
N ASP A 496 7.73 1.71 7.91
CA ASP A 496 7.85 1.80 6.45
C ASP A 496 8.22 3.21 5.98
N ARG A 497 9.13 3.27 5.02
CA ARG A 497 9.71 4.53 4.51
C ARG A 497 8.65 5.56 4.06
N PRO A 498 7.57 5.21 3.33
CA PRO A 498 6.47 6.14 3.04
C PRO A 498 5.74 6.66 4.29
N CYS A 499 5.51 5.81 5.30
CA CYS A 499 4.90 6.21 6.57
C CYS A 499 5.81 7.17 7.34
N THR A 500 7.12 6.88 7.36
CA THR A 500 8.16 7.74 7.94
C THR A 500 8.16 9.14 7.32
N VAL A 501 8.11 9.23 5.98
CA VAL A 501 7.97 10.51 5.27
C VAL A 501 6.63 11.19 5.60
N ALA A 502 5.53 10.44 5.69
CA ALA A 502 4.22 11.01 6.04
C ALA A 502 4.21 11.61 7.45
N CYS A 503 4.82 10.94 8.44
CA CYS A 503 5.01 11.45 9.80
C CYS A 503 5.88 12.71 9.83
N LEU A 504 7.00 12.75 9.12
CA LEU A 504 7.84 13.95 9.00
C LEU A 504 7.08 15.13 8.39
N GLN A 505 6.26 14.88 7.36
CA GLN A 505 5.40 15.90 6.75
C GLN A 505 4.37 16.45 7.76
N LEU A 506 3.73 15.61 8.58
CA LEU A 506 2.81 16.06 9.64
C LEU A 506 3.54 16.87 10.73
N LEU A 507 4.69 16.40 11.24
CA LEU A 507 5.46 17.08 12.28
C LEU A 507 5.98 18.46 11.82
N SER A 508 6.27 18.61 10.52
CA SER A 508 6.68 19.89 9.90
C SER A 508 5.60 20.97 9.95
N SER A 509 4.33 20.60 10.14
CA SER A 509 3.24 21.57 10.32
C SER A 509 3.35 22.27 11.68
N ARG A 510 3.20 23.60 11.68
CA ARG A 510 3.20 24.41 12.92
C ARG A 510 2.02 24.11 13.85
N ARG A 511 0.96 23.48 13.33
CA ARG A 511 -0.30 23.23 14.06
C ARG A 511 -0.26 21.94 14.87
N VAL A 512 0.36 20.90 14.32
CA VAL A 512 0.62 19.64 15.02
C VAL A 512 1.60 19.92 16.16
N ARG A 513 1.27 19.53 17.40
CA ARG A 513 2.15 19.60 18.57
C ARG A 513 2.28 18.21 19.19
N THR A 514 3.51 17.77 19.42
CA THR A 514 3.80 16.59 20.24
C THR A 514 3.43 16.87 21.70
N ARG A 515 3.21 15.80 22.47
CA ARG A 515 2.70 15.84 23.84
C ARG A 515 3.83 15.86 24.87
N ASP A 516 4.73 14.88 24.81
CA ASP A 516 5.71 14.62 25.88
C ASP A 516 7.16 14.86 25.40
N VAL A 517 7.44 14.66 24.10
CA VAL A 517 8.76 14.75 23.47
C VAL A 517 8.84 15.92 22.48
N GLU A 518 9.99 16.59 22.40
CA GLU A 518 10.23 17.65 21.42
C GLU A 518 10.19 17.11 19.97
N LYS A 519 9.52 17.85 19.06
CA LYS A 519 9.34 17.45 17.64
C LYS A 519 10.60 16.95 16.94
N TRP A 520 11.74 17.59 17.22
CA TRP A 520 13.00 17.28 16.57
C TRP A 520 13.57 15.93 16.99
N ARG A 521 13.34 15.49 18.24
CA ARG A 521 13.74 14.15 18.72
C ARG A 521 12.88 13.05 18.08
N VAL A 522 11.57 13.29 17.94
CA VAL A 522 10.67 12.39 17.19
C VAL A 522 11.11 12.31 15.72
N ALA A 523 11.55 13.44 15.14
CA ALA A 523 12.08 13.48 13.78
C ALA A 523 13.44 12.75 13.62
N GLN A 524 14.35 12.84 14.59
CA GLN A 524 15.59 12.04 14.59
C GLN A 524 15.27 10.54 14.58
N ARG A 525 14.36 10.09 15.46
CA ARG A 525 13.98 8.67 15.52
C ARG A 525 13.30 8.19 14.23
N LEU A 526 12.57 9.06 13.53
CA LEU A 526 12.05 8.81 12.19
C LEU A 526 13.18 8.66 11.15
N LEU A 527 14.23 9.48 11.20
CA LEU A 527 15.40 9.34 10.31
C LEU A 527 16.14 8.01 10.55
N GLU A 528 16.33 7.59 11.80
CA GLU A 528 16.94 6.28 12.11
C GLU A 528 16.15 5.10 11.51
N MET A 529 14.82 5.20 11.42
CA MET A 529 13.96 4.17 10.82
C MET A 529 13.87 4.24 9.28
N TYR A 530 14.26 5.36 8.67
CA TYR A 530 14.06 5.67 7.25
C TYR A 530 14.75 4.65 6.30
N ASP A 531 15.89 4.13 6.73
CA ASP A 531 16.72 3.17 5.98
C ASP A 531 16.28 1.71 6.14
N SER A 532 15.21 1.43 6.89
CA SER A 532 14.65 0.06 7.04
C SER A 532 14.13 -0.55 5.73
N ASN A 533 14.11 0.22 4.63
CA ASN A 533 13.56 -0.16 3.34
C ASN A 533 14.54 0.10 2.19
N PRO A 534 14.54 -0.71 1.12
CA PRO A 534 15.42 -0.52 -0.03
C PRO A 534 15.20 0.84 -0.70
N TRP A 535 16.30 1.50 -1.05
CA TRP A 535 16.27 2.83 -1.66
C TRP A 535 15.63 2.83 -3.06
N PRO A 536 14.87 3.88 -3.43
CA PRO A 536 14.37 4.06 -4.79
C PRO A 536 15.51 4.01 -5.81
N GLN A 537 15.38 3.11 -6.78
CA GLN A 537 16.38 2.90 -7.85
C GLN A 537 16.34 4.01 -8.90
N GLN A 538 15.21 4.71 -9.04
CA GLN A 538 15.06 5.85 -9.96
C GLN A 538 15.57 7.14 -9.29
N PRO A 539 16.61 7.81 -9.81
CA PRO A 539 17.20 9.00 -9.16
C PRO A 539 16.23 10.17 -9.00
N GLN A 540 15.28 10.34 -9.93
CA GLN A 540 14.28 11.42 -9.86
C GLN A 540 13.28 11.21 -8.71
N VAL A 541 12.83 9.96 -8.50
CA VAL A 541 11.94 9.60 -7.38
C VAL A 541 12.67 9.79 -6.05
N ARG A 542 13.92 9.31 -5.97
CA ARG A 542 14.80 9.52 -4.81
C ARG A 542 14.98 11.00 -4.50
N LYS A 543 15.27 11.83 -5.51
CA LYS A 543 15.42 13.30 -5.35
C LYS A 543 14.14 13.95 -4.82
N ALA A 544 12.98 13.64 -5.37
CA ALA A 544 11.71 14.23 -4.96
C ALA A 544 11.32 13.85 -3.51
N GLU A 545 11.60 12.61 -3.11
CA GLU A 545 11.36 12.14 -1.75
C GLU A 545 12.35 12.77 -0.76
N LEU A 546 13.66 12.79 -1.07
CA LEU A 546 14.68 13.43 -0.24
C LEU A 546 14.43 14.93 -0.08
N GLN A 547 14.11 15.67 -1.16
CA GLN A 547 13.72 17.08 -1.07
C GLN A 547 12.51 17.31 -0.14
N THR A 548 11.60 16.33 -0.05
CA THR A 548 10.49 16.37 0.91
C THR A 548 10.98 16.19 2.34
N VAL A 549 11.82 15.19 2.61
CA VAL A 549 12.44 14.95 3.94
C VAL A 549 13.24 16.17 4.39
N PHE A 550 14.13 16.68 3.54
CA PHE A 550 15.00 17.82 3.83
C PHE A 550 14.19 19.07 4.19
N ARG A 551 13.14 19.37 3.40
CA ARG A 551 12.20 20.46 3.70
C ARG A 551 11.51 20.27 5.06
N CYS A 552 11.11 19.06 5.40
CA CYS A 552 10.48 18.78 6.70
C CYS A 552 11.46 19.03 7.85
N CYS A 553 12.70 18.55 7.74
CA CYS A 553 13.75 18.79 8.73
C CYS A 553 14.04 20.29 8.91
N HIS A 554 14.17 21.05 7.82
CA HIS A 554 14.30 22.52 7.87
C HIS A 554 13.14 23.19 8.61
N LEU A 555 11.89 22.80 8.33
CA LEU A 555 10.70 23.35 8.98
C LEU A 555 10.58 22.98 10.46
N ILE A 556 11.06 21.79 10.86
CA ILE A 556 11.09 21.36 12.27
C ILE A 556 12.17 22.12 13.04
N CYS A 557 13.35 22.31 12.47
CA CYS A 557 14.40 23.18 13.02
C CYS A 557 13.94 24.64 13.13
N ALA A 558 13.14 25.13 12.17
CA ALA A 558 12.56 26.47 12.21
C ALA A 558 11.64 26.68 13.41
N ALA A 559 10.86 25.66 13.76
CA ALA A 559 9.86 25.74 14.82
C ALA A 559 10.46 25.72 16.23
N THR A 560 11.68 25.20 16.37
CA THR A 560 12.43 25.15 17.64
C THR A 560 13.27 26.40 17.86
N ALA A 561 13.88 26.96 16.81
CA ALA A 561 14.70 28.18 16.90
C ALA A 561 13.94 29.45 17.33
N GLY A 562 12.61 29.46 17.26
CA GLY A 562 11.78 30.59 17.71
C GLY A 562 11.42 30.58 19.20
N ALA A 563 12.01 29.69 20.01
CA ALA A 563 11.63 29.43 21.40
C ALA A 563 12.65 29.92 22.45
N GLY A 564 13.28 31.08 22.21
CA GLY A 564 14.17 31.75 23.17
C GLY A 564 15.58 31.15 23.29
N GLU A 565 16.48 31.89 23.92
CA GLU A 565 17.92 31.60 23.95
C GLU A 565 18.32 30.37 24.80
N ALA A 566 17.39 29.79 25.56
CA ALA A 566 17.64 28.68 26.48
C ALA A 566 17.48 27.27 25.85
N VAL A 567 17.07 27.17 24.58
CA VAL A 567 16.84 25.88 23.90
C VAL A 567 18.12 25.40 23.20
N PRO A 568 18.55 24.14 23.39
CA PRO A 568 19.76 23.62 22.74
C PRO A 568 19.65 23.66 21.21
N PRO A 569 20.77 23.87 20.49
CA PRO A 569 20.76 23.93 19.03
C PRO A 569 20.28 22.60 18.44
N CYS A 570 19.23 22.66 17.62
CA CYS A 570 18.60 21.47 17.01
C CYS A 570 19.59 20.74 16.08
N PRO A 571 20.05 19.51 16.41
CA PRO A 571 21.08 18.81 15.63
C PRO A 571 20.53 18.11 14.38
N LEU A 572 19.20 18.04 14.21
CA LEU A 572 18.50 17.25 13.18
C LEU A 572 19.05 17.37 11.75
N LEU A 573 19.49 18.57 11.32
CA LEU A 573 20.09 18.76 9.98
C LEU A 573 21.54 18.28 9.90
N ALA A 574 22.30 18.35 11.00
CA ALA A 574 23.65 17.81 11.07
C ALA A 574 23.62 16.27 11.09
N ASP A 575 22.71 15.68 11.87
CA ASP A 575 22.47 14.23 11.92
C ASP A 575 22.05 13.70 10.55
N LEU A 576 21.11 14.39 9.88
CA LEU A 576 20.70 14.08 8.51
C LEU A 576 21.87 14.14 7.52
N ARG A 577 22.77 15.12 7.64
CA ARG A 577 23.98 15.17 6.81
C ARG A 577 24.89 13.98 7.10
N ALA A 578 25.17 13.69 8.37
CA ALA A 578 26.00 12.55 8.77
C ALA A 578 25.43 11.22 8.25
N HIS A 579 24.11 11.06 8.30
CA HIS A 579 23.40 9.91 7.73
C HIS A 579 23.59 9.79 6.21
N LEU A 580 23.37 10.86 5.45
CA LEU A 580 23.60 10.86 4.00
C LEU A 580 25.07 10.57 3.64
N VAL A 581 26.02 11.12 4.39
CA VAL A 581 27.46 10.83 4.22
C VAL A 581 27.75 9.35 4.49
N SER A 582 27.13 8.75 5.50
CA SER A 582 27.28 7.33 5.82
C SER A 582 26.71 6.40 4.74
N VAL A 583 25.60 6.78 4.09
CA VAL A 583 24.90 5.93 3.12
C VAL A 583 25.40 6.11 1.69
N PHE A 584 25.73 7.34 1.29
CA PHE A 584 26.09 7.70 -0.10
C PHE A 584 27.52 8.22 -0.27
N GLY A 585 28.22 8.54 0.82
CA GLY A 585 29.51 9.22 0.79
C GLY A 585 29.39 10.75 0.76
N GLN A 586 30.49 11.41 1.12
CA GLN A 586 30.57 12.87 1.28
C GLN A 586 30.32 13.64 -0.02
N ASP A 587 30.84 13.13 -1.14
CA ASP A 587 30.77 13.81 -2.45
C ASP A 587 29.51 13.44 -3.27
N SER A 588 28.53 12.79 -2.64
CA SER A 588 27.29 12.35 -3.27
C SER A 588 26.40 13.49 -3.76
N VAL A 589 25.57 13.21 -4.77
CA VAL A 589 24.56 14.16 -5.25
C VAL A 589 23.46 14.38 -4.21
N GLU A 590 23.18 13.37 -3.38
CA GLU A 590 22.26 13.46 -2.24
C GLU A 590 22.71 14.51 -1.21
N CYS A 591 24.00 14.57 -0.87
CA CYS A 591 24.57 15.62 -0.01
C CYS A 591 24.46 17.01 -0.67
N GLN A 592 24.74 17.11 -1.97
CA GLN A 592 24.57 18.37 -2.72
C GLN A 592 23.09 18.82 -2.76
N TRP A 593 22.14 17.89 -2.84
CA TRP A 593 20.71 18.22 -2.78
C TRP A 593 20.26 18.70 -1.39
N LEU A 594 20.93 18.26 -0.32
CA LEU A 594 20.70 18.81 1.03
C LEU A 594 21.19 20.25 1.10
N ASP A 595 22.39 20.53 0.57
CA ASP A 595 22.93 21.89 0.49
C ASP A 595 22.04 22.82 -0.37
N ASP A 596 21.42 22.30 -1.43
CA ASP A 596 20.43 23.03 -2.25
C ASP A 596 19.13 23.38 -1.49
N THR A 597 18.78 22.63 -0.43
CA THR A 597 17.56 22.87 0.37
C THR A 597 17.70 23.94 1.44
N GLU A 598 18.92 24.46 1.65
CA GLU A 598 19.18 25.60 2.53
C GLU A 598 18.31 26.83 2.20
N ILE A 599 17.85 26.98 0.96
CA ILE A 599 16.91 28.03 0.55
C ILE A 599 15.61 28.03 1.39
N TYR A 600 15.19 26.90 1.97
CA TYR A 600 14.08 26.86 2.92
C TYR A 600 14.38 27.55 4.25
N GLY A 601 15.66 27.70 4.60
CA GLY A 601 16.15 28.49 5.74
C GLY A 601 15.68 29.95 5.72
N LEU A 602 15.35 30.51 4.55
CA LEU A 602 14.70 31.82 4.43
C LEU A 602 13.38 31.87 5.25
N LEU A 603 12.58 30.80 5.29
CA LEU A 603 11.34 30.78 6.09
C LEU A 603 11.58 30.93 7.60
N THR A 604 12.83 30.74 8.04
CA THR A 604 13.26 30.40 9.40
C THR A 604 14.25 31.43 9.96
N ALA A 605 14.90 32.21 9.11
CA ALA A 605 15.86 33.23 9.50
C ALA A 605 15.17 34.33 10.33
N HIS A 606 15.81 34.69 11.44
CA HIS A 606 15.38 35.79 12.32
C HIS A 606 16.20 37.07 12.08
N SER A 607 17.42 36.96 11.55
CA SER A 607 18.23 38.10 11.11
C SER A 607 18.27 38.24 9.58
N TRP A 608 18.34 39.49 9.11
CA TRP A 608 18.28 39.84 7.69
C TRP A 608 19.61 39.55 6.98
N GLU A 609 20.74 39.63 7.70
CA GLU A 609 22.07 39.25 7.23
C GLU A 609 22.10 37.76 6.86
N THR A 610 21.54 36.90 7.72
CA THR A 610 21.41 35.46 7.47
C THR A 610 20.52 35.18 6.25
N ALA A 611 19.38 35.87 6.15
CA ALA A 611 18.48 35.72 5.02
C ALA A 611 19.14 36.15 3.69
N LEU A 612 19.88 37.27 3.70
CA LEU A 612 20.62 37.76 2.54
C LEU A 612 21.76 36.79 2.16
N ALA A 613 22.51 36.28 3.13
CA ALA A 613 23.62 35.34 2.90
C ALA A 613 23.13 34.03 2.26
N ILE A 614 22.03 33.46 2.77
CA ILE A 614 21.39 32.27 2.17
C ILE A 614 20.96 32.55 0.74
N PHE A 615 20.26 33.66 0.48
CA PHE A 615 19.80 34.00 -0.87
C PHE A 615 20.98 34.25 -1.83
N THR A 616 22.02 34.97 -1.39
CA THR A 616 23.20 35.28 -2.19
C THR A 616 23.97 34.03 -2.58
N ARG A 617 24.19 33.10 -1.63
CA ARG A 617 24.84 31.81 -1.89
C ARG A 617 24.03 30.92 -2.83
N GLN A 618 22.72 30.79 -2.59
CA GLN A 618 21.87 29.84 -3.30
C GLN A 618 21.32 30.35 -4.64
N VAL A 619 21.29 31.66 -4.86
CA VAL A 619 20.71 32.29 -6.07
C VAL A 619 21.75 33.13 -6.82
N THR A 620 22.37 34.12 -6.16
CA THR A 620 23.20 35.13 -6.85
C THR A 620 24.56 34.61 -7.29
N GLN A 621 25.23 33.80 -6.44
CA GLN A 621 26.56 33.24 -6.71
C GLN A 621 26.50 31.90 -7.48
N ARG A 622 25.30 31.37 -7.70
CA ARG A 622 25.08 30.04 -8.29
C ARG A 622 25.06 30.10 -9.82
N PRO A 623 25.72 29.19 -10.55
CA PRO A 623 25.67 29.17 -12.01
C PRO A 623 24.22 29.07 -12.54
N PRO A 624 23.83 29.81 -13.59
CA PRO A 624 22.42 29.92 -14.01
C PRO A 624 21.78 28.57 -14.36
N ALA A 625 22.54 27.65 -14.97
CA ALA A 625 22.09 26.28 -15.25
C ALA A 625 21.75 25.47 -13.98
N ARG A 626 22.35 25.79 -12.83
CA ARG A 626 22.06 25.18 -11.53
C ARG A 626 20.96 25.91 -10.75
N VAL A 627 20.66 27.18 -11.05
CA VAL A 627 19.51 27.91 -10.47
C VAL A 627 18.18 27.28 -10.93
N ALA A 628 18.12 26.77 -12.16
CA ALA A 628 16.98 26.00 -12.66
C ALA A 628 16.75 24.66 -11.93
N GLN A 629 17.70 24.19 -11.11
CA GLN A 629 17.64 22.90 -10.40
C GLN A 629 17.27 23.03 -8.92
N LEU A 630 17.02 24.25 -8.43
CA LEU A 630 16.60 24.55 -7.06
C LEU A 630 15.32 23.79 -6.66
N PRO A 631 15.15 23.44 -5.37
CA PRO A 631 13.96 22.72 -4.87
C PRO A 631 12.69 23.57 -4.87
N ILE A 632 12.79 24.88 -5.15
CA ILE A 632 11.65 25.79 -5.33
C ILE A 632 11.87 26.67 -6.58
N PRO A 633 10.80 27.12 -7.26
CA PRO A 633 10.91 28.10 -8.33
C PRO A 633 11.57 29.40 -7.85
N LEU A 634 12.42 30.01 -8.68
CA LEU A 634 13.14 31.23 -8.35
C LEU A 634 12.21 32.37 -7.86
N ARG A 635 11.04 32.53 -8.50
CA ARG A 635 10.00 33.49 -8.07
C ARG A 635 9.55 33.27 -6.62
N GLN A 636 9.44 32.01 -6.18
CA GLN A 636 9.10 31.67 -4.80
C GLN A 636 10.26 31.98 -3.84
N ALA A 637 11.52 31.74 -4.24
CA ALA A 637 12.69 32.12 -3.45
C ALA A 637 12.78 33.64 -3.24
N ARG A 638 12.55 34.44 -4.28
CA ARG A 638 12.45 35.92 -4.20
C ARG A 638 11.36 36.36 -3.22
N GLN A 639 10.18 35.74 -3.32
CA GLN A 639 9.04 36.06 -2.45
C GLN A 639 9.32 35.68 -0.98
N MET A 640 10.01 34.56 -0.74
CA MET A 640 10.43 34.12 0.58
C MET A 640 11.43 35.11 1.21
N LEU A 641 12.43 35.59 0.45
CA LEU A 641 13.34 36.64 0.92
C LEU A 641 12.56 37.90 1.32
N ALA A 642 11.67 38.40 0.45
CA ALA A 642 10.87 39.60 0.71
C ALA A 642 9.97 39.45 1.96
N GLN A 643 9.35 38.28 2.17
CA GLN A 643 8.57 37.97 3.38
C GLN A 643 9.43 37.92 4.65
N THR A 644 10.70 37.52 4.52
CA THR A 644 11.64 37.40 5.64
C THR A 644 12.16 38.77 6.04
N LEU A 645 12.54 39.61 5.07
CA LEU A 645 12.90 41.02 5.31
C LEU A 645 11.75 41.79 5.95
N LEU A 646 10.50 41.57 5.53
CA LEU A 646 9.32 42.13 6.21
C LEU A 646 9.17 41.60 7.64
N ARG A 647 9.45 40.32 7.91
CA ARG A 647 9.40 39.78 9.28
C ARG A 647 10.46 40.40 10.19
N CYS A 648 11.70 40.55 9.70
CA CYS A 648 12.77 41.25 10.40
C CYS A 648 12.45 42.75 10.60
N ALA A 649 11.75 43.38 9.66
CA ALA A 649 11.25 44.75 9.82
C ALA A 649 10.18 44.86 10.91
N ARG A 650 9.26 43.89 10.98
CA ARG A 650 8.18 43.88 12.00
C ARG A 650 8.72 43.66 13.42
N THR A 651 9.76 42.84 13.58
CA THR A 651 10.45 42.62 14.88
C THR A 651 11.25 43.85 15.27
N ALA A 652 12.15 44.33 14.41
CA ALA A 652 12.93 45.55 14.67
C ALA A 652 12.08 46.81 14.95
N VAL A 653 10.87 46.92 14.39
CA VAL A 653 9.93 48.01 14.69
C VAL A 653 9.17 47.80 16.01
N GLY A 654 8.96 46.55 16.44
CA GLY A 654 8.26 46.18 17.68
C GLY A 654 9.16 46.21 18.91
N ASP A 655 10.41 45.73 18.80
CA ASP A 655 11.38 45.74 19.89
C ASP A 655 11.75 47.18 20.29
N ALA A 656 11.80 48.10 19.31
CA ALA A 656 11.93 49.55 19.52
C ALA A 656 10.66 50.24 20.07
N GLY A 657 9.76 49.48 20.71
CA GLY A 657 8.53 49.94 21.33
C GLY A 657 8.13 49.13 22.58
N GLY A 658 9.06 48.37 23.17
CA GLY A 658 8.86 47.71 24.46
C GLY A 658 8.80 48.73 25.60
N ASP A 659 7.77 48.62 26.44
CA ASP A 659 7.38 49.60 27.48
C ASP A 659 8.28 49.55 28.74
N GLU A 660 9.44 48.88 28.69
CA GLU A 660 10.28 48.59 29.88
C GLU A 660 11.68 49.23 29.90
N ASP A 661 12.18 49.80 28.79
CA ASP A 661 13.43 50.61 28.79
C ASP A 661 13.17 52.06 29.25
N PHE A 662 12.49 52.20 30.39
CA PHE A 662 12.23 53.49 31.02
C PHE A 662 13.46 53.93 31.82
N LEU A 663 14.24 54.89 31.27
CA LEU A 663 15.22 55.80 31.93
C LEU A 663 16.75 55.61 31.72
N LEU A 664 17.27 54.89 30.71
CA LEU A 664 18.73 54.94 30.41
C LEU A 664 19.09 55.08 28.90
N ASP A 665 19.90 56.09 28.60
CA ASP A 665 20.53 56.45 27.30
C ASP A 665 19.62 56.81 26.10
N GLU A 666 19.14 58.07 26.07
CA GLU A 666 18.52 58.69 24.89
C GLU A 666 19.39 58.57 23.62
N GLU A 667 20.73 58.64 23.76
CA GLU A 667 21.66 58.48 22.63
C GLU A 667 21.63 57.06 22.05
N ARG A 668 21.50 56.02 22.88
CA ARG A 668 21.35 54.63 22.41
C ARG A 668 20.00 54.42 21.75
N GLN A 669 18.94 55.01 22.30
CA GLN A 669 17.61 54.97 21.69
C GLN A 669 17.60 55.67 20.31
N ALA A 670 18.26 56.82 20.19
CA ALA A 670 18.43 57.52 18.91
C ALA A 670 19.25 56.71 17.88
N GLN A 671 20.34 56.07 18.31
CA GLN A 671 21.14 55.18 17.48
C GLN A 671 20.35 53.93 17.02
N ALA A 672 19.56 53.32 17.91
CA ALA A 672 18.68 52.20 17.57
C ALA A 672 17.59 52.62 16.57
N LEU A 673 16.96 53.78 16.75
CA LEU A 673 15.96 54.29 15.80
C LEU A 673 16.57 54.60 14.42
N ALA A 674 17.81 55.10 14.38
CA ALA A 674 18.55 55.31 13.14
C ALA A 674 18.87 53.98 12.44
N SER A 675 19.39 52.97 13.16
CA SER A 675 19.71 51.66 12.58
C SER A 675 18.47 50.94 12.01
N VAL A 676 17.32 51.07 12.68
CA VAL A 676 16.03 50.54 12.18
C VAL A 676 15.58 51.28 10.91
N ALA A 677 15.77 52.61 10.83
CA ALA A 677 15.44 53.38 9.63
C ALA A 677 16.33 53.03 8.43
N ASP A 678 17.64 52.85 8.66
CA ASP A 678 18.60 52.41 7.63
C ASP A 678 18.31 50.98 7.16
N TYR A 679 17.99 50.06 8.08
CA TYR A 679 17.55 48.71 7.74
C TYR A 679 16.27 48.71 6.89
N LEU A 680 15.27 49.53 7.24
CA LEU A 680 14.03 49.64 6.46
C LEU A 680 14.28 50.17 5.04
N ALA A 681 15.17 51.16 4.89
CA ALA A 681 15.61 51.66 3.58
C ALA A 681 16.34 50.59 2.76
N PHE A 682 17.24 49.84 3.41
CA PHE A 682 17.94 48.70 2.83
C PHE A 682 16.97 47.59 2.36
N ALA A 683 15.99 47.22 3.19
CA ALA A 683 15.01 46.19 2.86
C ALA A 683 14.13 46.58 1.66
N VAL A 684 13.64 47.82 1.62
CA VAL A 684 12.88 48.38 0.47
C VAL A 684 13.71 48.36 -0.81
N ARG A 685 15.00 48.74 -0.74
CA ARG A 685 15.91 48.72 -1.88
C ARG A 685 16.15 47.29 -2.38
N THR A 686 16.51 46.38 -1.48
CA THR A 686 16.81 44.98 -1.80
C THR A 686 15.61 44.26 -2.44
N VAL A 687 14.38 44.52 -1.96
CA VAL A 687 13.16 43.94 -2.55
C VAL A 687 12.88 44.49 -3.96
N ARG A 688 13.30 45.71 -4.29
CA ARG A 688 13.21 46.23 -5.67
C ARG A 688 14.28 45.59 -6.57
N GLU A 689 15.54 45.64 -6.15
CA GLU A 689 16.69 45.09 -6.89
C GLU A 689 16.52 43.61 -7.25
N VAL A 690 15.95 42.79 -6.35
CA VAL A 690 15.73 41.34 -6.56
C VAL A 690 14.67 41.03 -7.64
N TYR A 691 13.80 41.99 -7.97
CA TYR A 691 12.76 41.88 -8.99
C TYR A 691 13.04 42.72 -10.26
N ASP A 692 13.93 43.71 -10.18
CA ASP A 692 14.30 44.57 -11.32
C ASP A 692 14.88 43.77 -12.50
N GLY A 693 14.40 44.07 -13.71
CA GLY A 693 14.83 43.38 -14.95
C GLY A 693 14.35 41.93 -15.12
N THR A 694 13.62 41.36 -14.15
CA THR A 694 13.28 39.92 -14.15
C THR A 694 11.99 39.53 -14.87
N GLY A 695 11.13 40.50 -15.17
CA GLY A 695 9.78 40.27 -15.73
C GLY A 695 8.74 39.74 -14.74
N ASP A 696 9.13 39.31 -13.53
CA ASP A 696 8.21 38.93 -12.46
C ASP A 696 7.47 40.16 -11.90
N THR A 697 6.20 39.99 -11.49
CA THR A 697 5.50 41.03 -10.72
C THR A 697 6.00 41.06 -9.27
N PRO A 698 6.43 42.24 -8.75
CA PRO A 698 6.91 42.36 -7.38
C PRO A 698 5.76 42.19 -6.37
N PRO A 699 6.05 41.77 -5.12
CA PRO A 699 5.05 41.56 -4.09
C PRO A 699 4.59 42.91 -3.50
N HIS A 700 3.72 43.60 -4.24
CA HIS A 700 3.29 44.97 -3.94
C HIS A 700 2.79 45.18 -2.49
N SER A 701 2.08 44.22 -1.89
CA SER A 701 1.63 44.32 -0.49
C SER A 701 2.77 44.29 0.54
N ILE A 702 3.83 43.50 0.28
CA ILE A 702 5.03 43.43 1.11
C ILE A 702 5.84 44.71 0.98
N LEU A 703 6.03 45.18 -0.25
CA LEU A 703 6.76 46.41 -0.54
C LEU A 703 6.05 47.65 0.05
N ALA A 704 4.72 47.70 -0.02
CA ALA A 704 3.92 48.73 0.62
C ALA A 704 4.09 48.73 2.15
N GLU A 705 4.02 47.58 2.82
CA GLU A 705 4.15 47.52 4.28
C GLU A 705 5.56 47.92 4.75
N LEU A 706 6.61 47.51 4.02
CA LEU A 706 7.97 47.99 4.26
C LEU A 706 8.08 49.52 4.10
N LEU A 707 7.49 50.09 3.05
CA LEU A 707 7.45 51.54 2.84
C LEU A 707 6.65 52.29 3.92
N LEU A 708 5.60 51.68 4.49
CA LEU A 708 4.85 52.27 5.60
C LEU A 708 5.64 52.26 6.91
N HIS A 709 6.31 51.16 7.23
CA HIS A 709 7.23 51.12 8.36
C HIS A 709 8.37 52.15 8.20
N GLN A 710 8.91 52.31 6.98
CA GLN A 710 9.90 53.36 6.67
C GLN A 710 9.31 54.78 6.82
N ALA A 711 8.06 55.00 6.40
CA ALA A 711 7.38 56.30 6.52
C ALA A 711 7.20 56.73 7.98
N LEU A 712 6.77 55.81 8.85
CA LEU A 712 6.54 56.09 10.28
C LEU A 712 7.83 56.44 11.02
N ARG A 713 8.97 55.85 10.64
CA ARG A 713 10.29 56.17 11.19
C ARG A 713 10.99 57.35 10.48
N ALA A 714 10.36 57.99 9.49
CA ALA A 714 10.93 59.15 8.81
C ALA A 714 10.88 60.43 9.69
N PRO A 715 12.00 61.18 9.84
CA PRO A 715 12.07 62.34 10.73
C PRO A 715 11.31 63.57 10.21
N HIS A 716 11.16 63.71 8.89
CA HIS A 716 10.49 64.86 8.26
C HIS A 716 9.08 64.51 7.79
N ALA A 717 8.08 65.31 8.18
CA ALA A 717 6.67 65.11 7.78
C ALA A 717 6.48 65.02 6.25
N ARG A 718 7.21 65.83 5.48
CA ARG A 718 7.19 65.80 4.00
C ARG A 718 7.73 64.48 3.43
N GLY A 719 8.75 63.89 4.06
CA GLY A 719 9.30 62.59 3.68
C GLY A 719 8.36 61.43 4.06
N ARG A 720 7.77 61.49 5.26
CA ARG A 720 6.74 60.55 5.73
C ARG A 720 5.55 60.49 4.76
N GLN A 721 4.99 61.64 4.38
CA GLN A 721 3.91 61.73 3.40
C GLN A 721 4.30 61.18 2.03
N GLN A 722 5.51 61.46 1.54
CA GLN A 722 5.99 60.93 0.26
C GLN A 722 6.14 59.40 0.25
N LEU A 723 6.65 58.80 1.33
CA LEU A 723 6.79 57.35 1.47
C LEU A 723 5.43 56.67 1.63
N ALA A 724 4.51 57.25 2.41
CA ALA A 724 3.14 56.74 2.54
C ALA A 724 2.37 56.80 1.20
N LEU A 725 2.50 57.89 0.44
CA LEU A 725 1.94 57.99 -0.92
C LEU A 725 2.56 56.99 -1.90
N GLN A 726 3.83 56.61 -1.73
CA GLN A 726 4.43 55.52 -2.50
C GLN A 726 3.83 54.16 -2.10
N ALA A 727 3.67 53.88 -0.80
CA ALA A 727 3.03 52.67 -0.33
C ALA A 727 1.58 52.53 -0.84
N MET A 728 0.78 53.61 -0.82
CA MET A 728 -0.57 53.60 -1.39
C MET A 728 -0.59 53.27 -2.89
N ARG A 729 0.42 53.71 -3.66
CA ARG A 729 0.57 53.36 -5.09
C ARG A 729 0.87 51.87 -5.26
N GLU A 730 1.77 51.32 -4.47
CA GLU A 730 2.05 49.87 -4.47
C GLU A 730 0.77 49.08 -4.12
N LEU A 731 0.04 49.44 -3.06
CA LEU A 731 -1.24 48.80 -2.71
C LEU A 731 -2.26 48.86 -3.86
N SER A 732 -2.38 49.99 -4.55
CA SER A 732 -3.30 50.14 -5.70
C SER A 732 -2.90 49.30 -6.93
N CYS A 733 -1.61 48.98 -7.09
CA CYS A 733 -1.13 48.04 -8.10
C CYS A 733 -1.37 46.57 -7.70
N GLY A 734 -1.48 46.28 -6.40
CA GLY A 734 -1.71 44.95 -5.83
C GLY A 734 -3.15 44.41 -5.95
N VAL A 735 -3.37 43.20 -5.47
CA VAL A 735 -4.71 42.59 -5.37
C VAL A 735 -5.43 43.17 -4.15
N ALA A 736 -6.72 43.52 -4.27
CA ALA A 736 -7.49 44.14 -3.17
C ALA A 736 -7.52 43.29 -1.90
N SER A 737 -7.57 41.96 -2.02
CA SER A 737 -7.46 41.01 -0.88
C SER A 737 -6.09 40.99 -0.19
N GLY A 738 -5.08 41.67 -0.76
CA GLY A 738 -3.77 41.88 -0.14
C GLY A 738 -3.71 43.10 0.79
N VAL A 739 -4.74 43.95 0.81
CA VAL A 739 -4.85 45.10 1.73
C VAL A 739 -5.41 44.60 3.07
N THR A 740 -4.56 44.55 4.10
CA THR A 740 -4.98 44.17 5.46
C THR A 740 -5.36 45.39 6.30
N LEU A 741 -6.19 45.23 7.33
CA LEU A 741 -6.55 46.31 8.28
C LEU A 741 -5.30 47.01 8.85
N ARG A 742 -4.29 46.23 9.29
CA ARG A 742 -2.96 46.73 9.69
C ARG A 742 -2.33 47.70 8.67
N MET A 743 -2.48 47.45 7.37
CA MET A 743 -1.94 48.37 6.35
C MET A 743 -2.75 49.67 6.28
N VAL A 744 -4.07 49.60 6.46
CA VAL A 744 -4.96 50.77 6.57
C VAL A 744 -4.56 51.61 7.78
N ASP A 745 -4.36 50.99 8.94
CA ASP A 745 -3.93 51.63 10.18
C ASP A 745 -2.59 52.35 10.00
N LEU A 746 -1.59 51.66 9.43
CA LEU A 746 -0.26 52.22 9.17
C LEU A 746 -0.31 53.36 8.14
N THR A 747 -1.17 53.32 7.12
CA THR A 747 -1.39 54.50 6.23
C THR A 747 -2.10 55.65 6.94
N GLY A 748 -3.09 55.38 7.80
CA GLY A 748 -3.77 56.39 8.60
C GLY A 748 -2.80 57.12 9.53
N GLN A 749 -1.97 56.37 10.26
CA GLN A 749 -0.92 56.90 11.13
C GLN A 749 0.15 57.69 10.36
N ALA A 750 0.58 57.21 9.20
CA ALA A 750 1.61 57.89 8.41
C ALA A 750 1.11 59.18 7.73
N LEU A 751 -0.19 59.30 7.43
CA LEU A 751 -0.78 60.46 6.76
C LEU A 751 -1.61 61.38 7.67
N ALA A 752 -1.84 60.98 8.93
CA ALA A 752 -2.78 61.62 9.86
C ALA A 752 -4.23 61.69 9.35
N PHE A 753 -4.72 60.60 8.76
CA PHE A 753 -6.11 60.43 8.32
C PHE A 753 -6.86 59.38 9.15
N THR A 754 -8.19 59.47 9.20
CA THR A 754 -9.02 58.45 9.87
C THR A 754 -9.08 57.15 9.07
N GLU A 755 -9.23 56.02 9.76
CA GLU A 755 -9.28 54.67 9.16
C GLU A 755 -10.34 54.60 8.05
N GLU A 756 -11.52 55.16 8.29
CA GLU A 756 -12.64 55.21 7.34
C GLU A 756 -12.27 55.89 6.00
N HIS A 757 -11.58 57.03 6.04
CA HIS A 757 -11.13 57.74 4.84
C HIS A 757 -10.09 56.92 4.06
N VAL A 758 -9.15 56.30 4.77
CA VAL A 758 -8.12 55.47 4.15
C VAL A 758 -8.71 54.20 3.55
N ARG A 759 -9.67 53.58 4.24
CA ARG A 759 -10.40 52.39 3.80
C ARG A 759 -11.24 52.67 2.55
N ALA A 760 -12.02 53.75 2.54
CA ALA A 760 -12.79 54.17 1.37
C ALA A 760 -11.88 54.47 0.15
N VAL A 761 -10.72 55.09 0.38
CA VAL A 761 -9.76 55.41 -0.69
C VAL A 761 -9.05 54.16 -1.23
N LEU A 762 -8.60 53.24 -0.37
CA LEU A 762 -7.82 52.06 -0.78
C LEU A 762 -8.65 50.86 -1.24
N ILE A 763 -9.87 50.68 -0.72
CA ILE A 763 -10.75 49.56 -1.08
C ILE A 763 -11.72 50.01 -2.18
N ASP A 764 -12.59 50.98 -1.87
CA ASP A 764 -13.67 51.40 -2.77
C ASP A 764 -13.15 52.28 -3.93
N GLY A 765 -12.15 53.12 -3.67
CA GLY A 765 -11.43 53.94 -4.65
C GLY A 765 -10.35 53.22 -5.47
N SER A 766 -10.13 51.93 -5.22
CA SER A 766 -8.99 51.15 -5.73
C SER A 766 -8.79 51.21 -7.25
N ALA A 767 -9.87 51.19 -8.04
CA ALA A 767 -9.81 51.27 -9.50
C ALA A 767 -9.30 52.64 -10.01
N SER A 768 -9.72 53.74 -9.37
CA SER A 768 -9.30 55.11 -9.71
C SER A 768 -7.83 55.35 -9.34
N LEU A 769 -7.40 54.82 -8.19
CA LEU A 769 -5.99 54.85 -7.78
C LEU A 769 -5.11 54.01 -8.72
N ARG A 770 -5.56 52.81 -9.10
CA ARG A 770 -4.84 51.95 -10.06
C ARG A 770 -4.64 52.64 -11.40
N ALA A 771 -5.67 53.28 -11.96
CA ALA A 771 -5.55 54.05 -13.20
C ALA A 771 -4.47 55.14 -13.10
N LYS A 772 -4.54 55.97 -12.06
CA LYS A 772 -3.56 57.06 -11.80
C LYS A 772 -2.14 56.54 -11.53
N ALA A 773 -1.99 55.39 -10.88
CA ALA A 773 -0.70 54.75 -10.64
C ALA A 773 -0.07 54.22 -11.94
N LEU A 774 -0.88 53.57 -12.79
CA LEU A 774 -0.45 53.04 -14.09
C LEU A 774 -0.05 54.17 -15.06
N GLU A 775 -0.83 55.25 -15.15
CA GLU A 775 -0.48 56.45 -15.94
C GLU A 775 0.88 57.06 -15.54
N HIS A 776 1.18 57.08 -14.23
CA HIS A 776 2.49 57.54 -13.73
C HIS A 776 3.63 56.57 -14.06
N SER A 777 3.37 55.26 -14.06
CA SER A 777 4.36 54.25 -14.42
C SER A 777 4.74 54.31 -15.92
N GLY A 778 3.76 54.57 -16.80
CA GLY A 778 3.99 54.78 -18.23
C GLY A 778 4.93 55.95 -18.51
N LYS A 779 4.80 57.04 -17.75
CA LYS A 779 5.69 58.23 -17.84
C LYS A 779 7.12 57.98 -17.38
N ARG A 780 7.41 56.89 -16.64
CA ARG A 780 8.78 56.50 -16.25
C ARG A 780 9.48 55.57 -17.24
N ARG A 781 8.75 54.86 -18.13
CA ARG A 781 9.35 53.97 -19.13
C ARG A 781 9.91 54.69 -20.36
N PHE A 782 9.60 55.98 -20.55
CA PHE A 782 10.18 56.83 -21.60
C PHE A 782 11.23 57.81 -21.03
N ARG A 783 12.38 57.26 -20.63
CA ARG A 783 13.66 57.96 -20.74
C ARG A 783 14.66 56.99 -21.37
N PRO A 784 14.99 57.11 -22.67
CA PRO A 784 16.14 56.41 -23.20
C PRO A 784 17.38 56.93 -22.47
N SER A 785 18.16 56.02 -21.90
CA SER A 785 19.52 56.30 -21.42
C SER A 785 20.41 56.52 -22.64
N GLY A 786 20.41 57.75 -23.17
CA GLY A 786 21.34 58.14 -24.22
C GLY A 786 22.77 58.16 -23.67
N CYS A 787 23.58 57.20 -24.10
CA CYS A 787 25.05 57.17 -24.19
C CYS A 787 25.51 55.70 -24.15
N LEU A 788 25.52 55.01 -25.30
CA LEU A 788 26.50 54.00 -25.72
C LEU A 788 26.11 53.41 -27.10
N GLU A 789 26.01 54.29 -28.10
CA GLU A 789 26.10 53.93 -29.52
C GLU A 789 27.06 54.92 -30.19
N GLU A 790 28.36 54.69 -30.04
CA GLU A 790 29.38 55.20 -30.95
C GLU A 790 30.65 54.34 -30.80
N VAL A 791 31.29 54.05 -31.95
CA VAL A 791 32.41 53.12 -32.20
C VAL A 791 32.03 51.67 -32.56
N LEU A 792 31.59 51.51 -33.81
CA LEU A 792 31.89 50.32 -34.63
C LEU A 792 32.33 50.76 -36.03
N VAL A 793 33.66 50.91 -36.18
CA VAL A 793 34.44 50.61 -37.39
C VAL A 793 35.65 49.81 -36.92
#